data_AF-A0A3M7GBB4-F1
#
_entry.id   AF-A0A3M7GBB4-F1
#
_cell.length_a   1.000
_cell.length_b   1.000
_cell.length_c   1.000
_cell.angle_alpha   90.00
_cell.angle_beta   90.00
_cell.angle_gamma   90.00
#
_symmetry.space_group_name_H-M   'P 1'
#
loop_
_entity.id
_entity.type
_entity.pdbx_description
1 polymer ?
#
loop_
_entity_poly.entity_id
_entity_poly.type
_entity_poly.pdbx_seq_one_letter_code
_entity_poly.pdbx_strand_id
1 'polypeptide(L)'
;MPRRQFVNDFQNIGLDSLPPGIHNLEQGEDDGQFTFTFSGDPAAPLSRAVTVTALITDLDEYPKAHEYMLFSDDRAPHYIGAALQDVRGTARKPVMELIGIVTAALTKASPDKDGDTEMEDSQGFDDEESLDEEDDDQDDIYDSDHEAFGGNTSQATSAYQTTTSSSKIPGPTRAFRNRIRSDLITAKRAGFKVGQVGHLMEGLNCFISISIRVSKLGISHEAMQAWQVSPQEYLVLIIQYPNGYKTSEELQALDSLRLSPNLGFRVCASNRYKPSLQEAIQAFTVVSEADSRDRIPFSTTTNAIPQSEDVSTGGGLRETFISKPLNNLLQERLIPILRSRAIGMTWRGAEAWYVECASRGPSNADGIPDAFFKPEPLNEALPEIVNADHFASRLGKTSLEKSFPLLAMQFLLRHFVRCTDFCLVCHRPLETEVEAIKPYVCDQPLCLYQYMTLGFGPSIEHEILSQPYVVDLLISFCYVSTATRRLKDFPDGLALMVPPINPSGNASDIDIPDPPYVPLNQRAGTSKDSSEKHKKSCSNCSTYEVGLDPDKLEMIFHDKPERCPVRRGSWIVFKASEFRHGEMHCRVADVTYYPTIKIDAPITMTNRMTGNIEALNGTWDTPKTSGALAKTITPAATPKWINATFQVYEQDFEDLTKHAKCITICRLLDTLPNVKCMQEYISKNRPNDLKSWVDRISPAALSLLRWIIASNRACIMQVDRDTAQQDTDRVSGMKGYMQFRFAMGAPDKEQRFLTAVRNTKERLGLQYPTIFAWHGSPLYNWHMIIREGLHYKNADHGRAFGDGVYHAKDAATSITYCGMQYYSPAGVATSSAWPQSLLRVNSALAMNEIANAPAEFQSSNPYYVVQNLDWIQTRYLFVQCSPVDDALRGRLESESAPKQTHPQDPSRTPTGTSRNHVEIPSKSVKAVGSTESSAKKGKGIKSKAGGQSPLKRRKGNGGFADPIDVDETDDSASDITDTDDRNMLVDEPESEPDSVEANAVASNTKSPVSGIGDTDFQPGTLDYGTLPLMPVPEYAVSGTTKRLLKELQHLQKVQRSSILADLGWYIDVDKIENVYQWLVELHSFQCLNPKLPIVTQMKNKSMKSIVLEIRFNKDFPYTPPYVRVVRPRFLTFAQGGGGHIVMGGAMCMELLTNTGWSSVSSMESVLMQVRLAIALSEPPAKLDVKAHGDYGTGEAADGYVRACATHGWTVPPGFKEMAYGMRRNRDY
;
A
#
# COMPACT_ATOMS: atom_id res chain seq x y z
N MET A 1 8.55 47.31 21.06
CA MET A 1 7.93 46.41 22.06
C MET A 1 6.43 46.59 21.95
N PRO A 2 5.70 45.59 21.43
CA PRO A 2 4.24 45.61 21.24
C PRO A 2 3.47 46.11 22.46
N ARG A 3 3.72 45.50 23.63
CA ARG A 3 3.14 45.89 24.93
C ARG A 3 3.32 47.37 25.30
N ARG A 4 4.45 48.00 24.96
CA ARG A 4 4.67 49.44 25.20
C ARG A 4 3.87 50.32 24.25
N GLN A 5 3.56 49.81 23.06
CA GLN A 5 2.71 50.49 22.08
C GLN A 5 1.23 50.41 22.49
N PHE A 6 0.74 49.25 22.93
CA PHE A 6 -0.60 49.12 23.51
C PHE A 6 -0.83 50.10 24.68
N VAL A 7 0.09 50.15 25.65
CA VAL A 7 -0.04 51.09 26.79
C VAL A 7 -0.01 52.55 26.34
N ASN A 8 0.79 52.89 25.33
CA ASN A 8 0.83 54.25 24.77
C ASN A 8 -0.47 54.60 24.02
N ASP A 9 -0.98 53.69 23.20
CA ASP A 9 -2.23 53.90 22.46
C ASP A 9 -3.42 54.04 23.43
N PHE A 10 -3.45 53.25 24.51
CA PHE A 10 -4.43 53.38 25.58
C PHE A 10 -4.32 54.72 26.35
N GLN A 11 -3.10 55.14 26.71
CA GLN A 11 -2.87 56.41 27.42
C GLN A 11 -3.13 57.66 26.59
N ASN A 12 -3.09 57.56 25.26
CA ASN A 12 -3.40 58.67 24.35
C ASN A 12 -4.92 58.88 24.14
N ILE A 13 -5.79 58.05 24.74
CA ILE A 13 -7.24 58.20 24.70
C ILE A 13 -7.68 59.24 25.73
N GLY A 14 -7.91 60.47 25.29
CA GLY A 14 -8.52 61.50 26.12
C GLY A 14 -10.01 61.22 26.37
N LEU A 15 -10.49 61.51 27.58
CA LEU A 15 -11.91 61.32 27.96
C LEU A 15 -12.89 62.04 27.02
N ASP A 16 -12.50 63.18 26.44
CA ASP A 16 -13.30 63.95 25.47
C ASP A 16 -13.34 63.33 24.05
N SER A 17 -12.66 62.20 23.81
CA SER A 17 -12.60 61.52 22.51
C SER A 17 -13.44 60.24 22.42
N LEU A 18 -14.08 59.81 23.52
CA LEU A 18 -14.87 58.60 23.57
C LEU A 18 -16.21 58.73 22.81
N PRO A 19 -16.70 57.66 22.15
CA PRO A 19 -18.02 57.64 21.52
C PRO A 19 -19.15 57.95 22.52
N PRO A 20 -20.26 58.59 22.07
CA PRO A 20 -21.39 58.92 22.94
C PRO A 20 -21.99 57.66 23.57
N GLY A 21 -22.29 57.73 24.87
CA GLY A 21 -22.82 56.60 25.65
C GLY A 21 -21.77 55.72 26.32
N ILE A 22 -20.46 56.01 26.16
CA ILE A 22 -19.37 55.30 26.86
C ILE A 22 -18.68 56.17 27.91
N HIS A 23 -18.48 55.59 29.09
CA HIS A 23 -17.90 56.23 30.28
C HIS A 23 -16.96 55.27 31.04
N ASN A 24 -16.01 55.82 31.80
CA ASN A 24 -15.01 55.09 32.60
C ASN A 24 -14.23 54.03 31.80
N LEU A 25 -13.35 54.47 30.90
CA LEU A 25 -12.34 53.60 30.27
C LEU A 25 -11.20 53.37 31.28
N GLU A 26 -11.03 52.13 31.76
CA GLU A 26 -10.02 51.75 32.74
C GLU A 26 -9.18 50.56 32.24
N GLN A 27 -7.93 50.45 32.69
CA GLN A 27 -7.08 49.30 32.37
C GLN A 27 -7.49 48.12 33.26
N GLY A 28 -7.58 46.92 32.68
CA GLY A 28 -7.99 45.71 33.39
C GLY A 28 -6.91 45.14 34.33
N GLU A 29 -7.23 44.03 34.99
CA GLU A 29 -6.30 43.35 35.91
C GLU A 29 -5.17 42.62 35.17
N ASP A 30 -5.47 42.10 33.97
CA ASP A 30 -4.50 41.42 33.11
C ASP A 30 -3.80 42.38 32.12
N ASP A 31 -2.54 42.07 31.80
CA ASP A 31 -1.80 42.74 30.75
C ASP A 31 -2.52 42.57 29.39
N GLY A 32 -2.93 43.68 28.76
CA GLY A 32 -3.66 43.66 27.48
C GLY A 32 -5.18 43.70 27.62
N GLN A 33 -5.68 43.80 28.86
CA GLN A 33 -7.09 43.97 29.17
C GLN A 33 -7.44 45.45 29.40
N PHE A 34 -8.65 45.85 29.00
CA PHE A 34 -9.27 47.10 29.41
C PHE A 34 -10.79 46.96 29.54
N THR A 35 -11.39 47.84 30.32
CA THR A 35 -12.83 47.86 30.61
C THR A 35 -13.41 49.22 30.28
N PHE A 36 -14.68 49.25 29.84
CA PHE A 36 -15.43 50.48 29.69
C PHE A 36 -16.91 50.26 30.01
N THR A 37 -17.60 51.30 30.47
CA THR A 37 -19.04 51.25 30.78
C THR A 37 -19.85 51.82 29.64
N PHE A 38 -20.87 51.10 29.18
CA PHE A 38 -21.86 51.57 28.22
C PHE A 38 -23.18 51.88 28.94
N SER A 39 -23.68 53.12 28.81
CA SER A 39 -24.92 53.59 29.42
C SER A 39 -26.10 53.74 28.44
N GLY A 40 -25.90 53.39 27.17
CA GLY A 40 -26.89 53.57 26.11
C GLY A 40 -26.81 54.95 25.44
N ASP A 41 -27.59 55.12 24.38
CA ASP A 41 -27.73 56.40 23.67
C ASP A 41 -28.33 57.46 24.62
N PRO A 42 -27.82 58.72 24.65
CA PRO A 42 -28.43 59.81 25.40
C PRO A 42 -29.93 60.06 25.09
N ALA A 43 -30.45 59.64 23.92
CA ALA A 43 -31.87 59.68 23.60
C ALA A 43 -32.70 58.56 24.26
N ALA A 44 -32.07 57.41 24.57
CA ALA A 44 -32.71 56.23 25.14
C ALA A 44 -31.77 55.52 26.14
N PRO A 45 -31.49 56.11 27.30
CA PRO A 45 -30.51 55.57 28.25
C PRO A 45 -30.93 54.20 28.80
N LEU A 46 -29.96 53.31 28.95
CA LEU A 46 -30.15 51.99 29.57
C LEU A 46 -30.57 52.16 31.03
N SER A 47 -31.48 51.30 31.50
CA SER A 47 -31.94 51.31 32.90
C SER A 47 -30.84 50.99 33.92
N ARG A 48 -29.73 50.39 33.47
CA ARG A 48 -28.48 50.22 34.21
C ARG A 48 -27.33 50.21 33.21
N ALA A 49 -26.26 50.95 33.48
CA ALA A 49 -25.04 50.88 32.67
C ALA A 49 -24.40 49.49 32.80
N VAL A 50 -23.83 49.01 31.69
CA VAL A 50 -23.21 47.68 31.57
C VAL A 50 -21.71 47.87 31.36
N THR A 51 -20.90 47.14 32.13
CA THR A 51 -19.45 47.11 31.93
C THR A 51 -19.11 46.08 30.85
N VAL A 52 -18.31 46.50 29.87
CA VAL A 52 -17.76 45.66 28.81
C VAL A 52 -16.24 45.56 29.03
N THR A 53 -15.72 44.33 29.03
CA THR A 53 -14.30 44.02 29.17
C THR A 53 -13.77 43.52 27.84
N ALA A 54 -12.74 44.18 27.32
CA ALA A 54 -11.99 43.74 26.15
C ALA A 54 -10.63 43.18 26.59
N LEU A 55 -10.26 42.01 26.07
CA LEU A 55 -8.97 41.37 26.32
C LEU A 55 -8.29 41.01 25.01
N ILE A 56 -7.05 41.48 24.83
CA ILE A 56 -6.18 41.02 23.74
C ILE A 56 -5.70 39.60 24.04
N THR A 57 -5.83 38.68 23.08
CA THR A 57 -5.44 37.27 23.23
C THR A 57 -3.92 37.06 23.29
N ASP A 58 -3.17 37.73 22.42
CA ASP A 58 -1.71 37.81 22.46
C ASP A 58 -1.26 39.28 22.29
N LEU A 59 -0.59 39.79 23.32
CA LEU A 59 -0.12 41.17 23.40
C LEU A 59 1.12 41.44 22.54
N ASP A 60 1.91 40.42 22.22
CA ASP A 60 3.14 40.56 21.44
C ASP A 60 2.85 40.73 19.94
N GLU A 61 1.60 40.54 19.51
CA GLU A 61 1.14 40.77 18.14
C GLU A 61 0.52 42.16 17.92
N TYR A 62 0.34 42.97 18.97
CA TYR A 62 -0.27 44.30 18.88
C TYR A 62 0.67 45.35 18.23
N PRO A 63 0.20 46.19 17.27
CA PRO A 63 -1.17 46.29 16.73
C PRO A 63 -1.38 45.52 15.41
N LYS A 64 -0.48 44.63 15.02
CA LYS A 64 -0.39 44.10 13.63
C LYS A 64 -1.26 42.88 13.35
N ALA A 65 -1.39 41.96 14.30
CA ALA A 65 -2.08 40.68 14.09
C ALA A 65 -3.08 40.31 15.21
N HIS A 66 -3.12 41.09 16.30
CA HIS A 66 -3.90 40.78 17.50
C HIS A 66 -5.42 40.70 17.29
N GLU A 67 -6.08 39.91 18.13
CA GLU A 67 -7.53 39.82 18.24
C GLU A 67 -8.02 40.23 19.64
N TYR A 68 -9.29 40.64 19.74
CA TYR A 68 -9.94 40.96 21.01
C TYR A 68 -11.07 39.98 21.32
N MET A 69 -11.09 39.48 22.55
CA MET A 69 -12.27 38.86 23.15
C MET A 69 -13.04 39.92 23.94
N LEU A 70 -14.36 39.96 23.73
CA LEU A 70 -15.29 40.91 24.36
C LEU A 70 -16.21 40.18 25.34
N PHE A 71 -16.37 40.72 26.54
CA PHE A 71 -17.20 40.17 27.61
C PHE A 71 -18.07 41.28 28.22
N SER A 72 -19.26 40.97 28.71
CA SER A 72 -20.09 41.86 29.53
C SER A 72 -20.18 41.37 30.97
N ASP A 73 -20.65 42.21 31.90
CA ASP A 73 -20.96 41.76 33.27
C ASP A 73 -22.06 40.68 33.30
N ASP A 74 -22.02 39.77 34.29
CA ASP A 74 -22.99 38.67 34.49
C ASP A 74 -24.45 39.13 34.69
N ARG A 75 -24.66 40.45 34.73
CA ARG A 75 -25.94 41.13 34.96
C ARG A 75 -26.35 41.99 33.76
N ALA A 76 -25.73 41.78 32.59
CA ALA A 76 -26.12 42.39 31.33
C ALA A 76 -27.38 41.69 30.75
N PRO A 77 -28.32 42.44 30.14
CA PRO A 77 -29.43 41.86 29.37
C PRO A 77 -28.95 40.94 28.23
N HIS A 78 -29.67 39.85 27.97
CA HIS A 78 -29.28 38.86 26.96
C HIS A 78 -29.03 39.43 25.55
N TYR A 79 -29.76 40.48 25.14
CA TYR A 79 -29.55 41.11 23.82
C TYR A 79 -28.19 41.82 23.71
N ILE A 80 -27.60 42.30 24.81
CA ILE A 80 -26.25 42.86 24.83
C ILE A 80 -25.21 41.76 24.64
N GLY A 81 -25.38 40.62 25.32
CA GLY A 81 -24.52 39.45 25.13
C GLY A 81 -24.56 38.92 23.69
N ALA A 82 -25.76 38.83 23.09
CA ALA A 82 -25.91 38.45 21.68
C ALA A 82 -25.25 39.47 20.73
N ALA A 83 -25.50 40.77 20.94
CA ALA A 83 -24.92 41.84 20.13
C ALA A 83 -23.38 41.86 20.19
N LEU A 84 -22.77 41.60 21.37
CA LEU A 84 -21.32 41.44 21.51
C LEU A 84 -20.79 40.20 20.78
N GLN A 85 -21.54 39.09 20.81
CA GLN A 85 -21.17 37.85 20.13
C GLN A 85 -21.25 37.96 18.59
N ASP A 86 -22.07 38.86 18.06
CA ASP A 86 -22.20 39.12 16.62
C ASP A 86 -21.27 40.22 16.08
N VAL A 87 -20.46 40.86 16.93
CA VAL A 87 -19.41 41.78 16.46
C VAL A 87 -18.37 41.01 15.63
N ARG A 88 -18.03 41.54 14.46
CA ARG A 88 -17.00 41.02 13.53
C ARG A 88 -16.06 42.16 13.13
N GLY A 89 -14.88 41.82 12.60
CA GLY A 89 -13.91 42.82 12.11
C GLY A 89 -13.14 43.57 13.19
N THR A 90 -13.01 42.99 14.39
CA THR A 90 -12.29 43.57 15.54
C THR A 90 -10.78 43.32 15.51
N ALA A 91 -10.32 42.33 14.74
CA ALA A 91 -8.91 41.99 14.61
C ALA A 91 -8.07 43.14 14.04
N ARG A 92 -6.82 43.30 14.52
CA ARG A 92 -5.84 44.31 14.07
C ARG A 92 -6.27 45.77 14.29
N LYS A 93 -7.34 46.01 15.06
CA LYS A 93 -7.85 47.37 15.33
C LYS A 93 -7.20 48.01 16.55
N PRO A 94 -6.88 49.32 16.53
CA PRO A 94 -6.49 50.04 17.73
C PRO A 94 -7.69 50.15 18.70
N VAL A 95 -7.40 50.37 19.97
CA VAL A 95 -8.39 50.39 21.08
C VAL A 95 -9.60 51.28 20.77
N MET A 96 -9.40 52.47 20.20
CA MET A 96 -10.51 53.39 19.87
C MET A 96 -11.43 52.90 18.76
N GLU A 97 -10.89 52.26 17.73
CA GLU A 97 -11.73 51.70 16.65
C GLU A 97 -12.54 50.52 17.16
N LEU A 98 -11.97 49.68 18.04
CA LEU A 98 -12.73 48.62 18.70
C LEU A 98 -13.90 49.19 19.51
N ILE A 99 -13.65 50.18 20.35
CA ILE A 99 -14.68 50.84 21.17
C ILE A 99 -15.79 51.41 20.27
N GLY A 100 -15.43 52.07 19.16
CA GLY A 100 -16.39 52.58 18.18
C GLY A 100 -17.27 51.49 17.55
N ILE A 101 -16.66 50.40 17.07
CA ILE A 101 -17.37 49.25 16.48
C ILE A 101 -18.35 48.63 17.50
N VAL A 102 -17.89 48.41 18.74
CA VAL A 102 -18.73 47.85 19.81
C VAL A 102 -19.86 48.80 20.18
N THR A 103 -19.62 50.10 20.26
CA THR A 103 -20.68 51.11 20.52
C THR A 103 -21.77 51.04 19.45
N ALA A 104 -21.38 50.99 18.18
CA ALA A 104 -22.33 50.95 17.05
C ALA A 104 -23.17 49.67 17.07
N ALA A 105 -22.55 48.52 17.35
CA ALA A 105 -23.25 47.24 17.47
C ALA A 105 -24.25 47.24 18.65
N LEU A 106 -23.84 47.72 19.83
CA LEU A 106 -24.70 47.80 21.01
C LEU A 106 -25.85 48.80 20.85
N THR A 107 -25.61 49.92 20.17
CA THR A 107 -26.65 50.92 19.89
C THR A 107 -27.65 50.42 18.86
N LYS A 108 -27.19 49.72 17.80
CA LYS A 108 -28.10 49.07 16.83
C LYS A 108 -28.96 47.96 17.47
N ALA A 109 -28.48 47.33 18.53
CA ALA A 109 -29.17 46.26 19.24
C ALA A 109 -30.09 46.72 20.38
N SER A 110 -30.16 48.03 20.69
CA SER A 110 -31.12 48.50 21.70
C SER A 110 -32.54 48.40 21.15
N PRO A 111 -33.47 47.69 21.83
CA PRO A 111 -34.83 47.53 21.33
C PRO A 111 -35.57 48.87 21.35
N ASP A 112 -36.17 49.22 20.21
CA ASP A 112 -36.95 50.45 20.08
C ASP A 112 -38.23 50.37 20.94
N LYS A 113 -38.70 51.51 21.41
CA LYS A 113 -39.60 51.58 22.57
C LYS A 113 -41.08 51.70 22.23
N ASP A 114 -41.46 51.40 20.99
CA ASP A 114 -42.80 51.52 20.43
C ASP A 114 -43.57 50.20 20.28
N GLY A 115 -43.00 49.08 20.72
CA GLY A 115 -43.78 48.00 21.35
C GLY A 115 -44.76 47.23 20.47
N ASP A 116 -44.59 47.20 19.14
CA ASP A 116 -45.29 46.29 18.25
C ASP A 116 -44.39 45.13 17.78
N THR A 117 -44.99 43.97 17.59
CA THR A 117 -44.32 42.71 17.23
C THR A 117 -44.96 42.16 15.96
N GLU A 118 -44.24 42.12 14.84
CA GLU A 118 -44.76 41.51 13.61
C GLU A 118 -43.77 40.52 12.97
N MET A 119 -44.33 39.35 12.61
CA MET A 119 -43.91 38.56 11.45
C MET A 119 -44.81 39.01 10.27
N GLU A 120 -44.57 38.73 8.98
CA GLU A 120 -43.93 37.58 8.36
C GLU A 120 -43.55 37.92 6.88
N ASP A 121 -42.72 37.07 6.26
CA ASP A 121 -42.26 37.00 4.86
C ASP A 121 -42.98 37.79 3.72
N SER A 122 -42.18 38.23 2.74
CA SER A 122 -42.39 37.88 1.31
C SER A 122 -41.18 38.20 0.41
N GLN A 123 -41.04 37.45 -0.69
CA GLN A 123 -39.89 37.46 -1.62
C GLN A 123 -40.02 38.51 -2.75
N GLY A 124 -38.89 38.95 -3.32
CA GLY A 124 -38.84 39.27 -4.76
C GLY A 124 -37.79 40.27 -5.29
N PHE A 125 -36.89 39.75 -6.13
CA PHE A 125 -36.28 40.35 -7.34
C PHE A 125 -35.16 41.42 -7.25
N ASP A 126 -33.97 40.93 -7.64
CA ASP A 126 -33.13 41.37 -8.77
C ASP A 126 -32.22 42.63 -8.76
N ASP A 127 -30.95 42.29 -9.07
CA ASP A 127 -30.03 42.89 -10.06
C ASP A 127 -29.02 44.01 -9.74
N GLU A 128 -27.76 43.66 -10.07
CA GLU A 128 -26.71 44.45 -10.75
C GLU A 128 -26.13 45.71 -10.02
N GLU A 129 -24.85 46.07 -10.16
CA GLU A 129 -23.72 45.51 -10.93
C GLU A 129 -22.36 46.03 -10.37
N SER A 130 -21.27 45.50 -10.93
CA SER A 130 -20.00 46.21 -11.25
C SER A 130 -18.95 46.44 -10.13
N LEU A 131 -17.73 45.88 -10.29
CA LEU A 131 -16.50 46.43 -10.96
C LEU A 131 -15.70 47.36 -10.00
N ASP A 132 -14.36 47.39 -9.94
CA ASP A 132 -13.28 46.67 -10.64
C ASP A 132 -11.94 46.83 -9.86
N GLU A 133 -10.92 46.01 -10.20
CA GLU A 133 -9.46 46.30 -10.38
C GLU A 133 -8.67 47.10 -9.29
N GLU A 134 -7.37 46.92 -9.03
CA GLU A 134 -6.26 46.11 -9.59
C GLU A 134 -5.09 46.06 -8.56
N ASP A 135 -4.14 45.12 -8.71
CA ASP A 135 -2.68 45.14 -8.40
C ASP A 135 -2.12 45.71 -7.05
N ASP A 136 -1.05 45.21 -6.39
CA ASP A 136 0.08 44.38 -6.82
C ASP A 136 0.92 43.85 -5.60
N ASP A 137 1.66 42.76 -5.82
CA ASP A 137 3.01 42.42 -5.28
C ASP A 137 3.36 42.27 -3.76
N GLN A 138 3.48 40.99 -3.33
CA GLN A 138 4.77 40.24 -3.27
C GLN A 138 5.32 39.68 -1.91
N ASP A 139 5.47 38.35 -1.89
CA ASP A 139 6.41 37.41 -1.19
C ASP A 139 6.84 37.57 0.29
N ASP A 140 6.56 36.55 1.13
CA ASP A 140 7.60 35.60 1.64
C ASP A 140 7.06 34.49 2.60
N ILE A 141 6.94 33.25 2.08
CA ILE A 141 7.48 31.96 2.60
C ILE A 141 7.23 31.43 4.06
N TYR A 142 6.88 30.12 4.11
CA TYR A 142 6.82 29.12 5.24
C TYR A 142 5.59 29.03 6.17
N ASP A 143 4.71 28.03 5.94
CA ASP A 143 4.26 26.97 6.90
C ASP A 143 3.37 25.93 6.15
N SER A 144 3.50 24.61 6.33
CA SER A 144 3.04 23.72 7.44
C SER A 144 1.54 23.40 7.42
N ASP A 145 1.19 22.24 6.83
CA ASP A 145 -0.19 21.75 6.68
C ASP A 145 -0.84 21.38 8.03
N HIS A 146 -1.75 22.21 8.55
CA HIS A 146 -2.83 21.74 9.45
C HIS A 146 -4.05 22.67 9.45
N GLU A 147 -5.22 22.07 9.19
CA GLU A 147 -6.59 22.57 9.45
C GLU A 147 -7.12 23.80 8.68
N ALA A 148 -8.14 23.56 7.85
CA ALA A 148 -9.11 24.57 7.41
C ALA A 148 -10.52 24.12 7.84
N PHE A 149 -11.20 24.94 8.67
CA PHE A 149 -12.56 24.67 9.15
C PHE A 149 -13.41 25.96 9.13
N GLY A 150 -14.36 26.06 8.19
CA GLY A 150 -15.31 27.18 8.00
C GLY A 150 -14.71 28.40 7.27
N GLY A 151 -15.35 29.05 6.28
CA GLY A 151 -16.65 28.85 5.59
C GLY A 151 -16.61 29.47 4.18
N ASN A 152 -17.71 29.76 3.47
CA ASN A 152 -19.12 29.62 3.86
C ASN A 152 -20.06 29.31 2.67
N THR A 153 -21.18 28.66 3.01
CA THR A 153 -22.48 28.52 2.32
C THR A 153 -22.93 29.64 1.37
N SER A 154 -23.37 29.23 0.15
CA SER A 154 -24.46 29.89 -0.60
C SER A 154 -25.40 28.85 -1.24
N GLN A 155 -26.59 28.77 -0.64
CA GLN A 155 -27.88 28.25 -1.16
C GLN A 155 -27.89 27.21 -2.30
N ALA A 156 -28.16 25.95 -1.93
CA ALA A 156 -28.91 25.02 -2.77
C ALA A 156 -30.20 24.60 -2.03
N THR A 157 -31.33 25.10 -2.53
CA THR A 157 -32.74 24.78 -2.23
C THR A 157 -33.03 23.74 -1.12
N SER A 158 -33.59 24.21 -0.01
CA SER A 158 -34.36 23.37 0.92
C SER A 158 -35.65 22.91 0.22
N ALA A 159 -35.92 21.60 0.24
CA ALA A 159 -37.21 21.04 -0.11
C ALA A 159 -37.71 20.15 1.04
N TYR A 160 -38.83 20.55 1.62
CA TYR A 160 -39.66 19.83 2.60
C TYR A 160 -39.09 19.60 4.01
N GLN A 161 -39.45 20.51 4.91
CA GLN A 161 -40.11 20.06 6.12
C GLN A 161 -41.47 19.46 5.76
N THR A 162 -41.77 18.26 6.25
CA THR A 162 -43.14 17.92 6.65
C THR A 162 -43.10 17.11 7.94
N THR A 163 -43.84 17.59 8.92
CA THR A 163 -44.09 16.91 10.20
C THR A 163 -44.85 15.60 10.01
N THR A 164 -44.57 14.57 10.81
CA THR A 164 -45.53 13.91 11.75
C THR A 164 -45.23 12.42 12.00
N SER A 165 -45.39 12.01 13.27
CA SER A 165 -45.94 10.73 13.73
C SER A 165 -45.23 9.38 13.41
N SER A 166 -45.32 8.47 14.39
CA SER A 166 -44.80 7.11 14.33
C SER A 166 -45.35 6.31 13.16
N SER A 167 -44.47 5.88 12.26
CA SER A 167 -44.78 4.93 11.20
C SER A 167 -43.62 3.93 11.02
N LYS A 168 -43.92 2.75 10.50
CA LYS A 168 -42.99 1.61 10.39
C LYS A 168 -41.78 2.00 9.52
N ILE A 169 -40.58 1.53 9.90
CA ILE A 169 -39.37 1.68 9.09
C ILE A 169 -39.65 1.16 7.67
N PRO A 170 -39.55 2.01 6.62
CA PRO A 170 -39.72 1.55 5.25
C PRO A 170 -38.49 0.73 4.84
N GLY A 171 -38.71 -0.37 4.11
CA GLY A 171 -37.63 -1.03 3.38
C GLY A 171 -37.02 -0.10 2.32
N PRO A 172 -35.89 -0.49 1.69
CA PRO A 172 -35.24 0.32 0.65
C PRO A 172 -36.26 0.79 -0.39
N THR A 173 -36.22 2.08 -0.73
CA THR A 173 -37.25 2.70 -1.58
C THR A 173 -37.17 2.19 -3.02
N ARG A 174 -38.29 2.25 -3.76
CA ARG A 174 -38.30 1.93 -5.22
C ARG A 174 -37.29 2.82 -5.97
N ALA A 175 -37.13 4.07 -5.55
CA ALA A 175 -36.12 5.00 -6.07
C ALA A 175 -34.69 4.48 -5.87
N PHE A 176 -34.32 4.02 -4.66
CA PHE A 176 -33.00 3.45 -4.38
C PHE A 176 -32.71 2.21 -5.25
N ARG A 177 -33.67 1.27 -5.36
CA ARG A 177 -33.53 0.10 -6.25
C ARG A 177 -33.38 0.51 -7.72
N ASN A 178 -34.12 1.52 -8.18
CA ASN A 178 -34.06 2.00 -9.56
C ASN A 178 -32.75 2.76 -9.87
N ARG A 179 -32.18 3.51 -8.92
CA ARG A 179 -30.85 4.15 -9.07
C ARG A 179 -29.76 3.09 -9.26
N ILE A 180 -29.72 2.06 -8.43
CA ILE A 180 -28.79 0.92 -8.56
C ILE A 180 -28.95 0.26 -9.94
N ARG A 181 -30.20 -0.06 -10.35
CA ARG A 181 -30.47 -0.63 -11.68
C ARG A 181 -29.93 0.28 -12.79
N SER A 182 -30.18 1.58 -12.74
CA SER A 182 -29.71 2.56 -13.73
C SER A 182 -28.18 2.55 -13.87
N ASP A 183 -27.45 2.57 -12.75
CA ASP A 183 -25.99 2.58 -12.75
C ASP A 183 -25.39 1.28 -13.32
N LEU A 184 -25.96 0.12 -12.99
CA LEU A 184 -25.50 -1.18 -13.48
C LEU A 184 -25.92 -1.46 -14.92
N ILE A 185 -27.12 -1.03 -15.34
CA ILE A 185 -27.55 -1.04 -16.75
C ILE A 185 -26.63 -0.16 -17.58
N THR A 186 -26.19 0.99 -17.06
CA THR A 186 -25.26 1.90 -17.73
C THR A 186 -23.89 1.25 -17.93
N ALA A 187 -23.34 0.58 -16.90
CA ALA A 187 -22.11 -0.20 -17.03
C ALA A 187 -22.26 -1.34 -18.06
N LYS A 188 -23.39 -2.05 -18.06
CA LYS A 188 -23.68 -3.14 -19.01
C LYS A 188 -23.83 -2.64 -20.46
N ARG A 189 -24.47 -1.49 -20.67
CA ARG A 189 -24.60 -0.84 -22.00
C ARG A 189 -23.25 -0.36 -22.54
N ALA A 190 -22.29 -0.06 -21.68
CA ALA A 190 -20.91 0.28 -22.06
C ALA A 190 -20.05 -0.96 -22.43
N GLY A 191 -20.62 -2.17 -22.49
CA GLY A 191 -19.93 -3.39 -22.94
C GLY A 191 -19.34 -4.28 -21.83
N PHE A 192 -19.54 -3.91 -20.56
CA PHE A 192 -19.04 -4.69 -19.42
C PHE A 192 -20.01 -5.79 -18.98
N LYS A 193 -19.49 -6.92 -18.52
CA LYS A 193 -20.28 -7.87 -17.71
C LYS A 193 -20.35 -7.34 -16.28
N VAL A 194 -21.54 -7.42 -15.69
CA VAL A 194 -21.83 -6.97 -14.32
C VAL A 194 -22.40 -8.16 -13.55
N GLY A 195 -21.93 -8.36 -12.32
CA GLY A 195 -22.43 -9.39 -11.41
C GLY A 195 -22.58 -8.86 -9.98
N GLN A 196 -23.65 -9.25 -9.30
CA GLN A 196 -23.91 -8.92 -7.90
C GLN A 196 -23.57 -10.11 -6.99
N VAL A 197 -22.89 -9.85 -5.87
CA VAL A 197 -22.63 -10.82 -4.80
C VAL A 197 -23.02 -10.21 -3.45
N GLY A 198 -23.93 -10.84 -2.72
CA GLY A 198 -24.47 -10.33 -1.45
C GLY A 198 -25.75 -9.49 -1.61
N HIS A 199 -26.13 -8.78 -0.54
CA HIS A 199 -27.48 -8.25 -0.30
C HIS A 199 -27.67 -6.79 -0.80
N LEU A 200 -27.24 -6.50 -2.04
CA LEU A 200 -27.21 -5.15 -2.62
C LEU A 200 -28.58 -4.45 -2.62
N MET A 201 -29.65 -5.16 -2.98
CA MET A 201 -31.00 -4.61 -3.07
C MET A 201 -31.68 -4.42 -1.69
N GLU A 202 -31.08 -4.94 -0.62
CA GLU A 202 -31.54 -4.80 0.77
C GLU A 202 -30.82 -3.66 1.51
N GLY A 203 -29.81 -3.03 0.89
CA GLY A 203 -29.02 -1.96 1.51
C GLY A 203 -27.94 -2.44 2.49
N LEU A 204 -27.61 -3.73 2.48
CA LEU A 204 -26.62 -4.36 3.36
C LEU A 204 -25.25 -4.51 2.66
N ASN A 205 -24.26 -5.08 3.38
CA ASN A 205 -22.93 -5.38 2.85
C ASN A 205 -23.02 -6.17 1.53
N CYS A 206 -22.40 -5.64 0.48
CA CYS A 206 -22.48 -6.19 -0.86
C CYS A 206 -21.21 -5.95 -1.67
N PHE A 207 -21.03 -6.78 -2.69
CA PHE A 207 -19.92 -6.71 -3.64
C PHE A 207 -20.51 -6.61 -5.06
N ILE A 208 -20.04 -5.63 -5.82
CA ILE A 208 -20.32 -5.48 -7.25
C ILE A 208 -19.07 -5.88 -8.02
N SER A 209 -19.21 -6.82 -8.95
CA SER A 209 -18.14 -7.19 -9.88
C SER A 209 -18.41 -6.63 -11.28
N ILE A 210 -17.41 -5.98 -11.87
CA ILE A 210 -17.44 -5.43 -13.23
C ILE A 210 -16.28 -6.06 -14.00
N SER A 211 -16.58 -6.63 -15.17
CA SER A 211 -15.67 -7.56 -15.82
C SER A 211 -15.65 -7.41 -17.33
N ILE A 212 -14.47 -7.53 -17.92
CA ILE A 212 -14.24 -7.46 -19.37
C ILE A 212 -13.23 -8.51 -19.80
N ARG A 213 -13.47 -9.17 -20.95
CA ARG A 213 -12.48 -10.10 -21.53
C ARG A 213 -11.24 -9.33 -21.96
N VAL A 214 -10.06 -9.85 -21.62
CA VAL A 214 -8.77 -9.24 -21.96
C VAL A 214 -8.61 -9.06 -23.48
N SER A 215 -9.17 -9.96 -24.30
CA SER A 215 -9.20 -9.82 -25.76
C SER A 215 -9.86 -8.53 -26.27
N LYS A 216 -10.84 -7.97 -25.53
CA LYS A 216 -11.54 -6.72 -25.91
C LYS A 216 -10.77 -5.44 -25.53
N LEU A 217 -9.59 -5.56 -24.90
CA LEU A 217 -8.78 -4.43 -24.44
C LEU A 217 -7.72 -3.94 -25.46
N GLY A 218 -7.55 -4.63 -26.59
CA GLY A 218 -6.56 -4.27 -27.62
C GLY A 218 -5.11 -4.51 -27.21
N ILE A 219 -4.86 -5.25 -26.14
CA ILE A 219 -3.51 -5.58 -25.64
C ILE A 219 -2.85 -6.57 -26.61
N SER A 220 -1.60 -6.33 -27.02
CA SER A 220 -0.86 -7.23 -27.93
C SER A 220 -0.59 -8.60 -27.29
N HIS A 221 -0.36 -9.63 -28.11
CA HIS A 221 -0.06 -10.98 -27.61
C HIS A 221 1.22 -11.02 -26.77
N GLU A 222 2.22 -10.20 -27.09
CA GLU A 222 3.49 -10.08 -26.35
C GLU A 222 3.27 -9.41 -24.99
N ALA A 223 2.44 -8.36 -24.95
CA ALA A 223 2.05 -7.71 -23.70
C ALA A 223 1.24 -8.67 -22.81
N MET A 224 0.24 -9.35 -23.37
CA MET A 224 -0.51 -10.40 -22.66
C MET A 224 0.39 -11.52 -22.11
N GLN A 225 1.39 -11.97 -22.86
CA GLN A 225 2.34 -12.98 -22.41
C GLN A 225 3.27 -12.48 -21.28
N ALA A 226 3.70 -11.22 -21.35
CA ALA A 226 4.56 -10.58 -20.33
C ALA A 226 3.80 -10.26 -19.04
N TRP A 227 2.55 -9.81 -19.16
CA TRP A 227 1.61 -9.48 -18.07
C TRP A 227 0.89 -10.70 -17.53
N GLN A 228 1.04 -11.84 -18.23
CA GLN A 228 0.48 -13.14 -17.87
C GLN A 228 -1.03 -13.10 -17.72
N VAL A 229 -1.70 -12.53 -18.72
CA VAL A 229 -3.14 -12.54 -18.89
C VAL A 229 -3.46 -13.24 -20.19
N SER A 230 -4.42 -14.16 -20.18
CA SER A 230 -4.87 -14.84 -21.39
C SER A 230 -6.00 -14.06 -22.07
N PRO A 231 -6.19 -14.18 -23.40
CA PRO A 231 -7.27 -13.49 -24.10
C PRO A 231 -8.68 -13.89 -23.62
N GLN A 232 -8.82 -15.10 -23.06
CA GLN A 232 -10.10 -15.69 -22.63
C GLN A 232 -10.49 -15.28 -21.21
N GLU A 233 -9.52 -14.90 -20.37
CA GLU A 233 -9.78 -14.43 -19.02
C GLU A 233 -10.51 -13.07 -19.01
N TYR A 234 -11.22 -12.84 -17.92
CA TYR A 234 -11.77 -11.55 -17.56
C TYR A 234 -10.80 -10.80 -16.64
N LEU A 235 -10.56 -9.52 -16.93
CA LEU A 235 -10.14 -8.56 -15.92
C LEU A 235 -11.39 -8.19 -15.10
N VAL A 236 -11.32 -8.40 -13.78
CA VAL A 236 -12.44 -8.27 -12.83
C VAL A 236 -12.10 -7.18 -11.81
N LEU A 237 -12.94 -6.14 -11.74
CA LEU A 237 -12.95 -5.17 -10.66
C LEU A 237 -14.05 -5.56 -9.66
N ILE A 238 -13.67 -5.83 -8.41
CA ILE A 238 -14.59 -6.05 -7.30
C ILE A 238 -14.64 -4.78 -6.45
N ILE A 239 -15.83 -4.22 -6.30
CA ILE A 239 -16.11 -3.06 -5.44
C ILE A 239 -16.94 -3.55 -4.25
N GLN A 240 -16.39 -3.45 -3.04
CA GLN A 240 -17.09 -3.74 -1.80
C GLN A 240 -17.74 -2.48 -1.23
N TYR A 241 -19.00 -2.61 -0.80
CA TYR A 241 -19.74 -1.60 -0.06
C TYR A 241 -20.14 -2.20 1.30
N PRO A 242 -19.34 -2.01 2.38
CA PRO A 242 -19.63 -2.59 3.69
C PRO A 242 -20.95 -2.10 4.28
N ASN A 243 -21.29 -0.83 4.05
CA ASN A 243 -22.46 -0.14 4.63
C ASN A 243 -23.56 0.14 3.58
N GLY A 244 -23.74 -0.79 2.63
CA GLY A 244 -24.70 -0.67 1.53
C GLY A 244 -24.23 0.26 0.40
N TYR A 245 -24.86 0.13 -0.77
CA TYR A 245 -24.51 0.89 -1.97
C TYR A 245 -24.53 2.41 -1.74
N LYS A 246 -23.55 3.09 -2.35
CA LYS A 246 -23.45 4.55 -2.38
C LYS A 246 -23.33 5.03 -3.81
N THR A 247 -24.04 6.10 -4.16
CA THR A 247 -23.98 6.66 -5.52
C THR A 247 -22.69 7.45 -5.76
N SER A 248 -22.41 7.81 -7.02
CA SER A 248 -21.23 8.64 -7.35
C SER A 248 -21.23 9.98 -6.61
N GLU A 249 -22.42 10.54 -6.44
CA GLU A 249 -22.66 11.84 -5.82
C GLU A 249 -22.46 11.76 -4.29
N GLU A 250 -23.01 10.73 -3.65
CA GLU A 250 -22.80 10.46 -2.22
C GLU A 250 -21.32 10.20 -1.89
N LEU A 251 -20.63 9.39 -2.70
CA LEU A 251 -19.21 9.09 -2.50
C LEU A 251 -18.32 10.33 -2.66
N GLN A 252 -18.63 11.21 -3.61
CA GLN A 252 -17.88 12.47 -3.77
C GLN A 252 -18.10 13.44 -2.60
N ALA A 253 -19.28 13.42 -1.96
CA ALA A 253 -19.60 14.24 -0.79
C ALA A 253 -19.00 13.72 0.54
N LEU A 254 -18.49 12.48 0.60
CA LEU A 254 -17.85 11.92 1.79
C LEU A 254 -16.38 12.37 1.92
N ASP A 255 -15.99 12.83 3.11
CA ASP A 255 -14.58 13.12 3.43
C ASP A 255 -13.69 11.88 3.31
N SER A 256 -12.39 12.07 3.06
CA SER A 256 -11.42 10.99 2.86
C SER A 256 -11.40 9.96 4.00
N LEU A 257 -11.57 10.41 5.26
CA LEU A 257 -11.67 9.55 6.45
C LEU A 257 -12.91 8.63 6.45
N ARG A 258 -13.97 9.01 5.71
CA ARG A 258 -15.23 8.26 5.61
C ARG A 258 -15.27 7.38 4.35
N LEU A 259 -14.29 7.46 3.45
CA LEU A 259 -14.25 6.62 2.24
C LEU A 259 -13.85 5.18 2.55
N SER A 260 -12.75 4.96 3.29
CA SER A 260 -12.24 3.61 3.60
C SER A 260 -13.23 2.68 4.34
N PRO A 261 -14.08 3.12 5.31
CA PRO A 261 -15.09 2.24 5.89
C PRO A 261 -16.32 2.00 5.00
N ASN A 262 -16.51 2.77 3.93
CA ASN A 262 -17.68 2.67 3.04
C ASN A 262 -17.36 2.05 1.68
N LEU A 263 -16.10 1.93 1.30
CA LEU A 263 -15.69 1.52 -0.05
C LEU A 263 -14.34 0.79 -0.04
N GLY A 264 -14.28 -0.38 -0.70
CA GLY A 264 -13.06 -1.14 -0.89
C GLY A 264 -12.92 -1.68 -2.31
N PHE A 265 -11.70 -1.72 -2.85
CA PHE A 265 -11.44 -2.20 -4.23
C PHE A 265 -10.49 -3.41 -4.27
N ARG A 266 -10.78 -4.36 -5.18
CA ARG A 266 -9.86 -5.43 -5.58
C ARG A 266 -9.87 -5.64 -7.09
N VAL A 267 -8.69 -5.57 -7.71
CA VAL A 267 -8.43 -5.86 -9.12
C VAL A 267 -7.87 -7.27 -9.26
N CYS A 268 -8.52 -8.12 -10.06
CA CYS A 268 -8.14 -9.51 -10.26
C CYS A 268 -8.29 -9.95 -11.72
N ALA A 269 -7.70 -11.09 -12.08
CA ALA A 269 -8.06 -11.86 -13.27
C ALA A 269 -8.82 -13.13 -12.87
N SER A 270 -9.70 -13.61 -13.76
CA SER A 270 -10.44 -14.87 -13.56
C SER A 270 -10.92 -15.45 -14.89
N ASN A 271 -11.07 -16.77 -14.95
CA ASN A 271 -11.76 -17.44 -16.06
C ASN A 271 -13.28 -17.17 -16.05
N ARG A 272 -13.84 -16.65 -14.94
CA ARG A 272 -15.27 -16.32 -14.79
C ARG A 272 -15.45 -14.81 -14.71
N TYR A 273 -16.56 -14.30 -15.25
CA TYR A 273 -16.89 -12.87 -15.14
C TYR A 273 -17.29 -12.43 -13.72
N LYS A 274 -17.58 -13.37 -12.82
CA LYS A 274 -18.12 -13.12 -11.48
C LYS A 274 -17.42 -14.02 -10.45
N PRO A 275 -16.93 -13.47 -9.33
CA PRO A 275 -16.37 -14.27 -8.23
C PRO A 275 -17.49 -14.93 -7.42
N SER A 276 -17.21 -16.07 -6.77
CA SER A 276 -18.10 -16.61 -5.74
C SER A 276 -18.08 -15.74 -4.47
N LEU A 277 -19.11 -15.85 -3.63
CA LEU A 277 -19.16 -15.13 -2.34
C LEU A 277 -17.95 -15.46 -1.44
N GLN A 278 -17.48 -16.70 -1.46
CA GLN A 278 -16.32 -17.12 -0.68
C GLN A 278 -15.01 -16.52 -1.22
N GLU A 279 -14.84 -16.43 -2.54
CA GLU A 279 -13.68 -15.76 -3.17
C GLU A 279 -13.71 -14.25 -2.93
N ALA A 280 -14.89 -13.62 -3.06
CA ALA A 280 -15.07 -12.20 -2.78
C ALA A 280 -14.70 -11.87 -1.32
N ILE A 281 -15.20 -12.64 -0.35
CA ILE A 281 -14.81 -12.47 1.06
C ILE A 281 -13.31 -12.69 1.25
N GLN A 282 -12.72 -13.74 0.68
CA GLN A 282 -11.27 -14.01 0.78
C GLN A 282 -10.40 -12.87 0.23
N ALA A 283 -10.82 -12.23 -0.87
CA ALA A 283 -10.09 -11.11 -1.48
C ALA A 283 -9.99 -9.87 -0.56
N PHE A 284 -10.90 -9.71 0.40
CA PHE A 284 -10.86 -8.63 1.38
C PHE A 284 -10.37 -9.08 2.77
N THR A 285 -10.57 -10.35 3.19
CA THR A 285 -10.10 -10.83 4.50
C THR A 285 -8.62 -11.18 4.56
N VAL A 286 -8.04 -11.78 3.52
CA VAL A 286 -6.61 -12.20 3.51
C VAL A 286 -5.66 -10.99 3.62
N VAL A 287 -6.11 -9.82 3.16
CA VAL A 287 -5.33 -8.57 3.22
C VAL A 287 -5.54 -7.82 4.55
N SER A 288 -6.65 -8.01 5.25
CA SER A 288 -6.85 -7.43 6.59
C SER A 288 -5.74 -7.89 7.56
N GLU A 289 -5.30 -9.14 7.48
CA GLU A 289 -4.13 -9.64 8.22
C GLU A 289 -2.77 -9.11 7.71
N ALA A 290 -2.69 -8.58 6.49
CA ALA A 290 -1.46 -8.06 5.91
C ALA A 290 -1.29 -6.56 6.20
N ASP A 291 -2.33 -5.74 5.96
CA ASP A 291 -2.34 -4.31 6.28
C ASP A 291 -2.24 -4.06 7.80
N SER A 292 -2.77 -4.98 8.62
CA SER A 292 -2.60 -4.93 10.09
C SER A 292 -1.17 -5.24 10.57
N ARG A 293 -0.27 -5.77 9.72
CA ARG A 293 1.06 -6.28 10.14
C ARG A 293 2.22 -5.29 10.00
N ASP A 294 2.02 -4.11 9.45
CA ASP A 294 3.06 -3.06 9.42
C ASP A 294 3.18 -2.26 10.74
N ARG A 295 2.58 -2.75 11.84
CA ARG A 295 2.89 -2.34 13.22
C ARG A 295 3.13 -3.55 14.15
N ILE A 296 4.40 -3.98 14.21
CA ILE A 296 5.05 -4.82 15.25
C ILE A 296 4.60 -6.32 15.34
N PRO A 297 5.53 -7.31 15.34
CA PRO A 297 5.17 -8.74 15.31
C PRO A 297 5.30 -9.52 16.64
N PHE A 298 4.16 -9.93 17.21
CA PHE A 298 3.94 -11.09 18.12
C PHE A 298 2.41 -11.31 18.13
N SER A 299 1.80 -12.50 18.22
CA SER A 299 2.23 -13.81 18.73
C SER A 299 1.53 -14.96 17.97
N THR A 300 2.14 -16.14 17.93
CA THR A 300 1.52 -17.37 17.41
C THR A 300 0.66 -18.06 18.48
N THR A 301 -0.62 -18.30 18.19
CA THR A 301 -1.42 -19.33 18.86
C THR A 301 -2.09 -20.24 17.84
N THR A 302 -1.78 -21.53 17.94
CA THR A 302 -2.34 -22.60 17.13
C THR A 302 -3.83 -22.82 17.38
N ASN A 303 -4.64 -22.93 16.33
CA ASN A 303 -5.84 -23.78 16.29
C ASN A 303 -6.19 -24.12 14.85
N ALA A 304 -5.98 -25.37 14.44
CA ALA A 304 -6.42 -25.86 13.14
C ALA A 304 -7.92 -26.17 13.17
N ILE A 305 -8.68 -25.59 12.26
CA ILE A 305 -10.06 -25.99 11.96
C ILE A 305 -10.00 -27.12 10.89
N PRO A 306 -10.87 -28.15 10.93
CA PRO A 306 -10.66 -29.35 10.13
C PRO A 306 -10.66 -29.11 8.62
N GLN A 307 -9.80 -29.84 7.92
CA GLN A 307 -9.78 -29.92 6.46
C GLN A 307 -11.12 -30.47 5.95
N SER A 308 -11.80 -29.72 5.09
CA SER A 308 -12.77 -30.27 4.15
C SER A 308 -12.07 -30.61 2.84
N GLU A 309 -12.42 -31.75 2.26
CA GLU A 309 -11.70 -32.44 1.18
C GLU A 309 -11.56 -31.66 -0.12
N ASP A 310 -10.62 -32.10 -0.96
CA ASP A 310 -10.23 -31.48 -2.23
C ASP A 310 -11.41 -31.23 -3.20
N VAL A 311 -11.57 -29.98 -3.60
CA VAL A 311 -12.20 -29.63 -4.90
C VAL A 311 -11.27 -28.68 -5.66
N SER A 312 -10.20 -29.25 -6.20
CA SER A 312 -9.35 -28.61 -7.21
C SER A 312 -10.14 -28.42 -8.52
N THR A 313 -10.78 -27.27 -8.68
CA THR A 313 -11.40 -26.85 -9.95
C THR A 313 -10.71 -25.58 -10.47
N GLY A 314 -10.07 -25.70 -11.64
CA GLY A 314 -9.14 -24.70 -12.21
C GLY A 314 -9.78 -23.44 -12.78
N GLY A 315 -10.48 -22.66 -11.94
CA GLY A 315 -11.12 -21.41 -12.35
C GLY A 315 -11.41 -20.51 -11.17
N GLY A 316 -10.36 -20.18 -10.40
CA GLY A 316 -10.42 -19.30 -9.24
C GLY A 316 -9.86 -17.90 -9.50
N LEU A 317 -10.27 -16.94 -8.68
CA LEU A 317 -9.82 -15.55 -8.69
C LEU A 317 -8.30 -15.44 -8.41
N ARG A 318 -7.54 -14.72 -9.27
CA ARG A 318 -6.10 -14.49 -9.09
C ARG A 318 -5.72 -13.01 -9.15
N GLU A 319 -4.66 -12.63 -8.44
CA GLU A 319 -4.05 -11.30 -8.62
C GLU A 319 -3.34 -11.21 -9.98
N THR A 320 -3.32 -9.99 -10.53
CA THR A 320 -2.51 -9.61 -11.70
C THR A 320 -1.17 -9.04 -11.24
N PHE A 321 -0.20 -9.00 -12.15
CA PHE A 321 1.14 -8.44 -11.92
C PHE A 321 1.17 -7.01 -11.34
N ILE A 322 0.09 -6.23 -11.46
CA ILE A 322 -0.04 -4.85 -10.91
C ILE A 322 -1.27 -4.65 -10.02
N SER A 323 -1.91 -5.72 -9.53
CA SER A 323 -3.10 -5.62 -8.67
C SER A 323 -2.84 -4.78 -7.41
N LYS A 324 -1.68 -4.95 -6.74
CA LYS A 324 -1.34 -4.18 -5.53
C LYS A 324 -1.26 -2.66 -5.79
N PRO A 325 -0.44 -2.14 -6.74
CA PRO A 325 -0.48 -0.73 -7.14
C PRO A 325 -1.87 -0.20 -7.51
N LEU A 326 -2.64 -0.96 -8.30
CA LEU A 326 -3.95 -0.52 -8.77
C LEU A 326 -5.00 -0.46 -7.66
N ASN A 327 -4.96 -1.40 -6.70
CA ASN A 327 -5.83 -1.37 -5.52
C ASN A 327 -5.58 -0.10 -4.70
N ASN A 328 -4.32 0.24 -4.44
CA ASN A 328 -3.96 1.45 -3.69
C ASN A 328 -4.36 2.73 -4.43
N LEU A 329 -4.08 2.79 -5.75
CA LEU A 329 -4.50 3.90 -6.61
C LEU A 329 -6.01 4.14 -6.57
N LEU A 330 -6.81 3.07 -6.68
CA LEU A 330 -8.27 3.15 -6.60
C LEU A 330 -8.74 3.60 -5.20
N GLN A 331 -8.13 3.07 -4.14
CA GLN A 331 -8.50 3.36 -2.75
C GLN A 331 -8.19 4.80 -2.34
N GLU A 332 -7.04 5.33 -2.75
CA GLU A 332 -6.55 6.66 -2.35
C GLU A 332 -7.02 7.79 -3.26
N ARG A 333 -7.02 7.57 -4.59
CA ARG A 333 -7.08 8.68 -5.57
C ARG A 333 -8.34 8.73 -6.41
N LEU A 334 -9.08 7.63 -6.56
CA LEU A 334 -10.26 7.61 -7.44
C LEU A 334 -11.26 8.70 -7.06
N ILE A 335 -11.73 8.74 -5.81
CA ILE A 335 -12.76 9.72 -5.40
C ILE A 335 -12.27 11.18 -5.50
N PRO A 336 -11.07 11.56 -5.01
CA PRO A 336 -10.50 12.89 -5.25
C PRO A 336 -10.43 13.27 -6.75
N ILE A 337 -9.97 12.35 -7.60
CA ILE A 337 -9.93 12.58 -9.06
C ILE A 337 -11.36 12.76 -9.61
N LEU A 338 -12.34 11.96 -9.17
CA LEU A 338 -13.74 12.12 -9.61
C LEU A 338 -14.33 13.48 -9.22
N ARG A 339 -14.01 14.04 -8.04
CA ARG A 339 -14.40 15.42 -7.68
C ARG A 339 -13.84 16.44 -8.66
N SER A 340 -12.55 16.35 -8.99
CA SER A 340 -11.91 17.23 -9.99
C SER A 340 -12.51 17.06 -11.39
N ARG A 341 -13.00 15.85 -11.72
CA ARG A 341 -13.68 15.53 -12.98
C ARG A 341 -15.11 16.10 -13.02
N ALA A 342 -15.80 16.18 -11.89
CA ALA A 342 -17.12 16.85 -11.79
C ALA A 342 -17.04 18.36 -12.08
N ILE A 343 -15.89 19.00 -11.83
CA ILE A 343 -15.59 20.40 -12.21
C ILE A 343 -15.39 20.54 -13.74
N GLY A 344 -15.23 19.44 -14.48
CA GLY A 344 -15.12 19.42 -15.95
C GLY A 344 -13.72 19.14 -16.50
N MET A 345 -12.74 18.82 -15.64
CA MET A 345 -11.40 18.44 -16.09
C MET A 345 -11.40 17.13 -16.90
N THR A 346 -10.34 16.90 -17.69
CA THR A 346 -10.09 15.58 -18.30
C THR A 346 -9.47 14.60 -17.30
N TRP A 347 -9.35 13.31 -17.64
CA TRP A 347 -8.63 12.35 -16.80
C TRP A 347 -7.20 12.80 -16.49
N ARG A 348 -6.41 13.11 -17.53
CA ARG A 348 -5.06 13.66 -17.39
C ARG A 348 -5.02 14.98 -16.61
N GLY A 349 -6.01 15.84 -16.81
CA GLY A 349 -6.15 17.10 -16.06
C GLY A 349 -6.34 16.88 -14.57
N ALA A 350 -7.31 16.06 -14.19
CA ALA A 350 -7.62 15.74 -12.80
C ALA A 350 -6.50 14.95 -12.10
N GLU A 351 -5.82 14.04 -12.80
CA GLU A 351 -4.63 13.34 -12.31
C GLU A 351 -3.48 14.31 -11.99
N ALA A 352 -3.21 15.26 -12.89
CA ALA A 352 -2.18 16.27 -12.69
C ALA A 352 -2.56 17.27 -11.60
N TRP A 353 -3.82 17.73 -11.56
CA TRP A 353 -4.34 18.61 -10.51
C TRP A 353 -4.27 17.97 -9.12
N TYR A 354 -4.62 16.68 -9.00
CA TYR A 354 -4.47 15.94 -7.73
C TYR A 354 -3.00 15.94 -7.24
N VAL A 355 -2.03 15.77 -8.15
CA VAL A 355 -0.59 15.84 -7.81
C VAL A 355 -0.15 17.27 -7.49
N GLU A 356 -0.67 18.28 -8.18
CA GLU A 356 -0.42 19.70 -7.88
C GLU A 356 -0.91 20.04 -6.46
N CYS A 357 -2.17 19.73 -6.13
CA CYS A 357 -2.74 19.91 -4.78
C CYS A 357 -1.98 19.12 -3.71
N ALA A 358 -1.54 17.89 -4.00
CA ALA A 358 -0.75 17.09 -3.07
C ALA A 358 0.71 17.56 -2.91
N SER A 359 1.17 18.54 -3.70
CA SER A 359 2.53 19.08 -3.64
C SER A 359 2.62 20.56 -3.28
N ARG A 360 1.54 21.34 -3.49
CA ARG A 360 1.41 22.75 -3.11
C ARG A 360 0.43 23.02 -1.97
N GLY A 361 -0.24 21.98 -1.46
CA GLY A 361 -1.39 22.12 -0.57
C GLY A 361 -2.67 22.53 -1.33
N PRO A 362 -3.81 22.61 -0.63
CA PRO A 362 -5.06 23.11 -1.20
C PRO A 362 -5.00 24.64 -1.35
N SER A 363 -4.45 25.11 -2.47
CA SER A 363 -4.58 26.52 -2.89
C SER A 363 -6.06 26.93 -2.90
N ASN A 364 -6.35 28.20 -2.56
CA ASN A 364 -7.67 28.80 -2.76
C ASN A 364 -8.15 28.52 -4.20
N ALA A 365 -9.45 28.26 -4.33
CA ALA A 365 -10.05 27.74 -5.56
C ALA A 365 -10.19 28.77 -6.71
N ASP A 366 -9.58 29.96 -6.57
CA ASP A 366 -9.80 31.14 -7.41
C ASP A 366 -8.99 31.14 -8.72
N GLY A 367 -8.64 29.96 -9.24
CA GLY A 367 -8.00 29.85 -10.54
C GLY A 367 -7.34 28.51 -10.79
N ILE A 368 -8.13 27.46 -11.09
CA ILE A 368 -7.58 26.20 -11.62
C ILE A 368 -7.10 26.47 -13.06
N PRO A 369 -5.79 26.37 -13.38
CA PRO A 369 -5.29 26.77 -14.68
C PRO A 369 -5.93 26.02 -15.87
N ASP A 370 -6.25 26.75 -16.94
CA ASP A 370 -6.80 26.23 -18.21
C ASP A 370 -6.04 25.01 -18.78
N ALA A 371 -4.75 24.87 -18.44
CA ALA A 371 -3.94 23.72 -18.78
C ALA A 371 -4.57 22.37 -18.35
N PHE A 372 -5.27 22.32 -17.22
CA PHE A 372 -5.92 21.12 -16.68
C PHE A 372 -7.25 20.78 -17.37
N PHE A 373 -7.87 21.73 -18.08
CA PHE A 373 -9.12 21.50 -18.84
C PHE A 373 -8.89 21.09 -20.30
N LYS A 374 -7.63 21.07 -20.77
CA LYS A 374 -7.30 20.73 -22.16
C LYS A 374 -7.75 19.30 -22.52
N PRO A 375 -8.47 19.09 -23.64
CA PRO A 375 -8.85 17.76 -24.11
C PRO A 375 -7.64 16.82 -24.26
N GLU A 376 -7.73 15.62 -23.69
CA GLU A 376 -6.73 14.58 -23.90
C GLU A 376 -6.89 14.03 -25.33
N PRO A 377 -5.83 13.96 -26.15
CA PRO A 377 -5.92 13.36 -27.47
C PRO A 377 -6.20 11.86 -27.35
N LEU A 378 -7.24 11.38 -28.06
CA LEU A 378 -7.58 9.96 -28.11
C LEU A 378 -6.42 9.16 -28.72
N ASN A 379 -6.12 8.00 -28.15
CA ASN A 379 -5.21 7.06 -28.79
C ASN A 379 -6.00 6.23 -29.80
N GLU A 380 -5.94 6.61 -31.08
CA GLU A 380 -6.65 5.94 -32.19
C GLU A 380 -6.33 4.44 -32.32
N ALA A 381 -5.24 3.96 -31.71
CA ALA A 381 -4.86 2.56 -31.75
C ALA A 381 -5.43 1.72 -30.57
N LEU A 382 -6.09 2.35 -29.60
CA LEU A 382 -6.81 1.67 -28.51
C LEU A 382 -8.31 1.52 -28.84
N PRO A 383 -8.95 0.40 -28.48
CA PRO A 383 -10.38 0.21 -28.69
C PRO A 383 -11.25 1.29 -28.01
N GLU A 384 -12.42 1.58 -28.59
CA GLU A 384 -13.36 2.58 -28.06
C GLU A 384 -13.70 2.36 -26.58
N ILE A 385 -13.80 1.11 -26.12
CA ILE A 385 -14.12 0.77 -24.71
C ILE A 385 -13.03 1.20 -23.71
N VAL A 386 -11.78 1.35 -24.16
CA VAL A 386 -10.65 1.85 -23.34
C VAL A 386 -10.55 3.38 -23.40
N ASN A 387 -10.89 3.96 -24.55
CA ASN A 387 -10.95 5.42 -24.77
C ASN A 387 -12.26 6.06 -24.24
N ALA A 388 -13.26 5.27 -23.88
CA ALA A 388 -14.59 5.75 -23.46
C ALA A 388 -14.53 6.52 -22.13
N ASP A 389 -15.23 7.65 -22.09
CA ASP A 389 -15.34 8.52 -20.92
C ASP A 389 -16.82 8.83 -20.61
N HIS A 390 -17.31 8.38 -19.45
CA HIS A 390 -18.68 8.58 -18.99
C HIS A 390 -19.00 10.03 -18.56
N PHE A 391 -18.01 10.85 -18.20
CA PHE A 391 -18.22 12.30 -18.01
C PHE A 391 -18.33 13.01 -19.36
N ALA A 392 -17.50 12.67 -20.35
CA ALA A 392 -17.53 13.29 -21.68
C ALA A 392 -18.76 12.88 -22.52
N SER A 393 -19.30 11.68 -22.30
CA SER A 393 -20.46 11.17 -23.04
C SER A 393 -21.77 11.90 -22.68
N ARG A 394 -22.16 12.88 -23.49
CA ARG A 394 -23.43 13.63 -23.38
C ARG A 394 -24.63 12.85 -23.93
N LEU A 395 -25.00 11.73 -23.30
CA LEU A 395 -26.29 11.07 -23.59
C LEU A 395 -27.43 11.63 -22.71
N GLY A 396 -28.27 12.49 -23.30
CA GLY A 396 -29.60 12.83 -22.78
C GLY A 396 -29.69 14.09 -21.91
N LYS A 397 -30.89 14.70 -21.90
CA LYS A 397 -31.21 15.99 -21.22
C LYS A 397 -31.33 15.90 -19.68
N THR A 398 -30.88 14.81 -19.06
CA THR A 398 -31.04 14.52 -17.61
C THR A 398 -29.74 14.07 -16.93
N SER A 399 -28.58 14.22 -17.59
CA SER A 399 -27.31 13.59 -17.15
C SER A 399 -26.49 14.38 -16.12
N LEU A 400 -27.09 14.68 -14.96
CA LEU A 400 -26.31 15.02 -13.75
C LEU A 400 -25.83 13.77 -13.01
N GLU A 401 -26.69 12.74 -12.93
CA GLU A 401 -26.36 11.45 -12.34
C GLU A 401 -25.32 10.67 -13.17
N LYS A 402 -24.29 10.12 -12.51
CA LYS A 402 -23.25 9.30 -13.16
C LYS A 402 -23.12 7.93 -12.49
N SER A 403 -22.85 6.90 -13.30
CA SER A 403 -22.61 5.53 -12.82
C SER A 403 -21.21 5.41 -12.24
N PHE A 404 -21.13 5.38 -10.90
CA PHE A 404 -19.86 5.17 -10.20
C PHE A 404 -19.17 3.84 -10.56
N PRO A 405 -19.87 2.69 -10.65
CA PRO A 405 -19.28 1.44 -11.12
C PRO A 405 -18.56 1.58 -12.48
N LEU A 406 -19.20 2.24 -13.45
CA LEU A 406 -18.60 2.47 -14.77
C LEU A 406 -17.37 3.37 -14.71
N LEU A 407 -17.42 4.45 -13.92
CA LEU A 407 -16.30 5.38 -13.74
C LEU A 407 -15.07 4.70 -13.11
N ALA A 408 -15.28 3.86 -12.09
CA ALA A 408 -14.22 3.07 -11.47
C ALA A 408 -13.56 2.11 -12.47
N MET A 409 -14.36 1.44 -13.32
CA MET A 409 -13.85 0.54 -14.36
C MET A 409 -13.09 1.28 -15.47
N GLN A 410 -13.56 2.44 -15.92
CA GLN A 410 -12.86 3.26 -16.92
C GLN A 410 -11.50 3.75 -16.39
N PHE A 411 -11.44 4.21 -15.14
CA PHE A 411 -10.19 4.64 -14.50
C PHE A 411 -9.21 3.47 -14.31
N LEU A 412 -9.72 2.27 -13.99
CA LEU A 412 -8.92 1.04 -13.96
C LEU A 412 -8.37 0.70 -15.35
N LEU A 413 -9.20 0.69 -16.40
CA LEU A 413 -8.75 0.35 -17.75
C LEU A 413 -7.66 1.29 -18.26
N ARG A 414 -7.80 2.59 -17.99
CA ARG A 414 -6.77 3.60 -18.27
C ARG A 414 -5.41 3.20 -17.68
N HIS A 415 -5.37 2.83 -16.41
CA HIS A 415 -4.11 2.49 -15.72
C HIS A 415 -3.64 1.04 -15.93
N PHE A 416 -4.51 0.12 -16.33
CA PHE A 416 -4.15 -1.27 -16.63
C PHE A 416 -3.62 -1.42 -18.06
N VAL A 417 -4.38 -0.95 -19.06
CA VAL A 417 -4.02 -1.08 -20.48
C VAL A 417 -2.83 -0.16 -20.83
N ARG A 418 -2.76 1.03 -20.23
CA ARG A 418 -1.64 1.96 -20.37
C ARG A 418 -0.72 1.93 -19.15
N CYS A 419 -0.58 0.78 -18.46
CA CYS A 419 0.25 0.69 -17.25
C CYS A 419 1.70 1.14 -17.45
N THR A 420 2.20 1.10 -18.69
CA THR A 420 3.54 1.50 -19.09
C THR A 420 3.66 2.99 -19.47
N ASP A 421 2.55 3.73 -19.52
CA ASP A 421 2.56 5.19 -19.60
C ASP A 421 2.75 5.84 -18.21
N PHE A 422 2.50 5.11 -17.11
CA PHE A 422 2.40 5.67 -15.76
C PHE A 422 3.36 5.02 -14.76
N CYS A 423 3.90 5.81 -13.83
CA CYS A 423 4.75 5.29 -12.76
C CYS A 423 3.96 4.39 -11.82
N LEU A 424 4.43 3.17 -11.54
CA LEU A 424 3.73 2.24 -10.64
C LEU A 424 3.58 2.73 -9.19
N VAL A 425 4.37 3.73 -8.77
CA VAL A 425 4.38 4.25 -7.40
C VAL A 425 3.65 5.59 -7.30
N CYS A 426 4.03 6.57 -8.15
CA CYS A 426 3.43 7.91 -8.08
C CYS A 426 2.32 8.15 -9.10
N HIS A 427 2.07 7.23 -10.03
CA HIS A 427 1.05 7.29 -11.09
C HIS A 427 1.12 8.54 -11.99
N ARG A 428 2.25 9.24 -12.00
CA ARG A 428 2.52 10.30 -12.98
C ARG A 428 2.80 9.70 -14.35
N PRO A 429 2.39 10.36 -15.45
CA PRO A 429 2.77 9.96 -16.79
C PRO A 429 4.30 10.05 -16.97
N LEU A 430 4.85 9.16 -17.78
CA LEU A 430 6.27 8.99 -18.01
C LEU A 430 6.63 9.51 -19.41
N GLU A 431 7.70 10.30 -19.52
CA GLU A 431 8.04 11.06 -20.74
C GLU A 431 8.82 10.25 -21.80
N THR A 432 8.49 8.96 -21.98
CA THR A 432 9.15 8.10 -22.97
C THR A 432 8.32 7.95 -24.24
N GLU A 433 8.90 8.24 -25.41
CA GLU A 433 8.26 8.02 -26.72
C GLU A 433 8.25 6.53 -27.15
N VAL A 434 8.48 5.59 -26.22
CA VAL A 434 8.43 4.14 -26.47
C VAL A 434 7.50 3.46 -25.48
N GLU A 435 6.53 2.73 -26.03
CA GLU A 435 5.67 1.82 -25.29
C GLU A 435 6.50 0.68 -24.69
N ALA A 436 6.55 0.64 -23.35
CA ALA A 436 7.25 -0.43 -22.65
C ALA A 436 6.40 -1.72 -22.55
N ILE A 437 7.10 -2.85 -22.63
CA ILE A 437 6.81 -4.19 -22.08
C ILE A 437 6.15 -4.18 -20.69
N LYS A 438 7.03 -4.15 -19.68
CA LYS A 438 6.68 -4.12 -18.27
C LYS A 438 6.56 -2.66 -17.79
N PRO A 439 5.60 -2.33 -16.93
CA PRO A 439 5.51 -1.02 -16.30
C PRO A 439 6.68 -0.79 -15.35
N TYR A 440 7.02 0.49 -15.16
CA TYR A 440 8.26 0.92 -14.52
C TYR A 440 7.99 2.05 -13.53
N VAL A 441 9.06 2.48 -12.87
CA VAL A 441 9.06 3.52 -11.84
C VAL A 441 9.91 4.66 -12.36
N CYS A 442 9.46 5.90 -12.16
CA CYS A 442 10.21 7.09 -12.55
C CYS A 442 11.50 7.21 -11.74
N ASP A 443 12.49 7.94 -12.27
CA ASP A 443 13.81 8.10 -11.65
C ASP A 443 13.81 9.03 -10.40
N GLN A 444 12.63 9.27 -9.79
CA GLN A 444 12.49 9.98 -8.52
C GLN A 444 12.98 9.08 -7.37
N PRO A 445 13.95 9.53 -6.53
CA PRO A 445 14.57 8.69 -5.50
C PRO A 445 13.57 8.05 -4.52
N LEU A 446 12.53 8.79 -4.12
CA LEU A 446 11.49 8.27 -3.23
C LEU A 446 10.69 7.13 -3.88
N CYS A 447 10.34 7.27 -5.16
CA CYS A 447 9.62 6.22 -5.88
C CYS A 447 10.49 4.98 -6.09
N LEU A 448 11.77 5.16 -6.41
CA LEU A 448 12.73 4.05 -6.50
C LEU A 448 12.91 3.34 -5.15
N TYR A 449 13.00 4.08 -4.05
CA TYR A 449 13.08 3.49 -2.70
C TYR A 449 11.78 2.76 -2.30
N GLN A 450 10.61 3.35 -2.55
CA GLN A 450 9.31 2.72 -2.32
C GLN A 450 9.15 1.41 -3.13
N TYR A 451 9.61 1.41 -4.37
CA TYR A 451 9.65 0.23 -5.23
C TYR A 451 10.57 -0.87 -4.69
N MET A 452 11.84 -0.52 -4.40
CA MET A 452 12.88 -1.49 -4.05
C MET A 452 12.81 -1.95 -2.59
N THR A 453 12.58 -1.05 -1.65
CA THR A 453 12.62 -1.36 -0.21
C THR A 453 11.24 -1.74 0.34
N LEU A 454 10.21 -0.99 -0.02
CA LEU A 454 8.86 -1.17 0.52
C LEU A 454 7.97 -2.10 -0.34
N GLY A 455 8.39 -2.44 -1.56
CA GLY A 455 7.71 -3.41 -2.42
C GLY A 455 6.49 -2.85 -3.17
N PHE A 456 6.39 -1.53 -3.34
CA PHE A 456 5.37 -0.88 -4.18
C PHE A 456 5.66 -1.10 -5.67
N GLY A 457 5.44 -2.32 -6.17
CA GLY A 457 5.76 -2.72 -7.53
C GLY A 457 5.10 -4.05 -7.93
N PRO A 458 5.50 -4.65 -9.08
CA PRO A 458 5.09 -6.00 -9.41
C PRO A 458 5.61 -6.97 -8.36
N SER A 459 4.74 -7.86 -7.89
CA SER A 459 5.08 -8.86 -6.89
C SER A 459 6.23 -9.74 -7.39
N ILE A 460 7.32 -9.82 -6.63
CA ILE A 460 8.43 -10.74 -6.93
C ILE A 460 7.97 -12.20 -6.83
N GLU A 461 6.97 -12.46 -5.99
CA GLU A 461 6.31 -13.75 -5.84
C GLU A 461 5.59 -14.13 -7.14
N HIS A 462 4.93 -13.19 -7.81
CA HIS A 462 4.34 -13.41 -9.12
C HIS A 462 5.40 -13.76 -10.19
N GLU A 463 6.56 -13.11 -10.20
CA GLU A 463 7.65 -13.43 -11.14
C GLU A 463 8.31 -14.80 -10.84
N ILE A 464 8.46 -15.16 -9.56
CA ILE A 464 8.93 -16.48 -9.12
C ILE A 464 7.94 -17.61 -9.47
N LEU A 465 6.63 -17.38 -9.26
CA LEU A 465 5.59 -18.35 -9.58
C LEU A 465 5.53 -18.68 -11.08
N SER A 466 5.84 -17.71 -11.93
CA SER A 466 5.54 -17.74 -13.36
C SER A 466 6.72 -18.00 -14.27
N GLN A 467 7.90 -17.48 -13.93
CA GLN A 467 9.12 -17.63 -14.72
C GLN A 467 10.31 -18.01 -13.83
N PRO A 468 10.24 -19.14 -13.08
CA PRO A 468 11.25 -19.53 -12.11
C PRO A 468 12.65 -19.66 -12.73
N TYR A 469 12.75 -20.13 -13.97
CA TYR A 469 14.03 -20.23 -14.68
C TYR A 469 14.61 -18.87 -15.11
N VAL A 470 13.79 -17.83 -15.32
CA VAL A 470 14.29 -16.47 -15.54
C VAL A 470 14.85 -15.90 -14.25
N VAL A 471 14.18 -16.12 -13.11
CA VAL A 471 14.70 -15.71 -11.79
C VAL A 471 16.00 -16.44 -11.45
N ASP A 472 16.07 -17.76 -11.68
CA ASP A 472 17.29 -18.56 -11.49
C ASP A 472 18.48 -18.05 -12.32
N LEU A 473 18.21 -17.65 -13.57
CA LEU A 473 19.19 -17.06 -14.48
C LEU A 473 19.71 -15.70 -13.97
N LEU A 474 18.82 -14.81 -13.50
CA LEU A 474 19.18 -13.50 -12.97
C LEU A 474 20.04 -13.61 -11.70
N ILE A 475 19.67 -14.50 -10.78
CA ILE A 475 20.46 -14.81 -9.57
C ILE A 475 21.83 -15.38 -9.97
N SER A 476 21.85 -16.36 -10.87
CA SER A 476 23.09 -17.01 -11.33
C SER A 476 24.07 -16.03 -11.97
N PHE A 477 23.60 -15.12 -12.83
CA PHE A 477 24.45 -14.09 -13.42
C PHE A 477 24.96 -13.07 -12.39
N CYS A 478 24.12 -12.66 -11.42
CA CYS A 478 24.57 -11.83 -10.30
C CYS A 478 25.69 -12.52 -9.53
N TYR A 479 25.45 -13.76 -9.12
CA TYR A 479 26.36 -14.58 -8.32
C TYR A 479 27.72 -14.80 -8.99
N VAL A 480 27.76 -15.12 -10.30
CA VAL A 480 29.02 -15.29 -11.02
C VAL A 480 29.77 -13.95 -11.15
N SER A 481 29.05 -12.83 -11.32
CA SER A 481 29.63 -11.49 -11.40
C SER A 481 30.23 -11.04 -10.06
N THR A 482 29.60 -11.39 -8.93
CA THR A 482 30.10 -11.08 -7.58
C THR A 482 31.24 -12.00 -7.17
N ALA A 483 31.14 -13.30 -7.44
CA ALA A 483 32.18 -14.29 -7.15
C ALA A 483 33.49 -13.99 -7.89
N THR A 484 33.41 -13.46 -9.12
CA THR A 484 34.57 -13.02 -9.90
C THR A 484 35.02 -11.58 -9.59
N ARG A 485 34.39 -10.91 -8.61
CA ARG A 485 34.66 -9.53 -8.19
C ARG A 485 34.51 -8.49 -9.34
N ARG A 486 33.65 -8.77 -10.33
CA ARG A 486 33.42 -7.94 -11.53
C ARG A 486 32.06 -7.22 -11.56
N LEU A 487 31.21 -7.41 -10.55
CA LEU A 487 30.00 -6.59 -10.37
C LEU A 487 30.37 -5.11 -10.21
N LYS A 488 29.69 -4.24 -10.98
CA LYS A 488 29.92 -2.79 -10.98
C LYS A 488 28.93 -2.03 -10.09
N ASP A 489 27.66 -2.37 -10.22
CA ASP A 489 26.55 -1.73 -9.53
C ASP A 489 26.16 -2.53 -8.30
N PHE A 490 25.92 -1.85 -7.18
CA PHE A 490 25.62 -2.45 -5.89
C PHE A 490 24.22 -2.02 -5.39
N PRO A 491 23.58 -2.80 -4.51
CA PRO A 491 22.30 -2.46 -3.86
C PRO A 491 22.47 -1.38 -2.76
N ASP A 492 23.12 -0.28 -3.10
CA ASP A 492 23.31 0.88 -2.23
C ASP A 492 21.99 1.67 -2.15
N GLY A 493 21.68 2.26 -0.99
CA GLY A 493 20.38 2.92 -0.71
C GLY A 493 19.28 1.98 -0.15
N LEU A 494 19.60 0.71 0.12
CA LEU A 494 18.64 -0.28 0.66
C LEU A 494 18.81 -0.60 2.16
N ALA A 495 19.73 0.08 2.86
CA ALA A 495 19.98 -0.09 4.31
C ALA A 495 20.12 -1.57 4.75
N LEU A 496 20.93 -2.34 4.02
CA LEU A 496 21.07 -3.78 4.24
C LEU A 496 21.99 -4.04 5.44
N MET A 497 21.42 -4.55 6.53
CA MET A 497 22.19 -5.07 7.68
C MET A 497 22.69 -6.48 7.38
N VAL A 498 24.01 -6.66 7.36
CA VAL A 498 24.68 -7.84 6.79
C VAL A 498 25.64 -8.52 7.77
N PRO A 499 25.97 -9.82 7.58
CA PRO A 499 26.92 -10.51 8.44
C PRO A 499 28.31 -9.87 8.33
N PRO A 500 29.07 -9.76 9.44
CA PRO A 500 30.34 -9.04 9.42
C PRO A 500 31.38 -9.69 8.51
N ILE A 501 32.17 -8.84 7.86
CA ILE A 501 33.36 -9.24 7.11
C ILE A 501 34.59 -8.71 7.82
N ASN A 502 35.43 -9.64 8.30
CA ASN A 502 36.78 -9.35 8.76
C ASN A 502 37.69 -9.17 7.53
N PRO A 503 38.19 -7.95 7.21
CA PRO A 503 39.03 -7.72 6.04
C PRO A 503 40.50 -8.12 6.27
N SER A 504 40.83 -8.55 7.50
CA SER A 504 42.19 -8.83 8.00
C SER A 504 42.46 -10.31 8.25
N GLY A 505 41.58 -11.21 7.79
CA GLY A 505 41.90 -12.64 7.74
C GLY A 505 43.05 -12.89 6.77
N ASN A 506 44.05 -13.68 7.19
CA ASN A 506 45.10 -14.13 6.28
C ASN A 506 44.47 -14.90 5.12
N ALA A 507 45.10 -14.88 3.94
CA ALA A 507 44.65 -15.60 2.74
C ALA A 507 44.59 -17.14 2.89
N SER A 508 44.89 -17.67 4.08
CA SER A 508 44.72 -19.08 4.48
C SER A 508 43.34 -19.40 5.08
N ASP A 509 42.60 -18.41 5.58
CA ASP A 509 41.28 -18.60 6.22
C ASP A 509 40.11 -18.28 5.27
N ILE A 510 40.42 -18.03 3.99
CA ILE A 510 39.47 -17.74 2.93
C ILE A 510 39.51 -18.89 1.92
N ASP A 511 38.50 -19.76 1.95
CA ASP A 511 38.26 -20.85 0.97
C ASP A 511 37.76 -20.30 -0.41
N ILE A 512 38.31 -19.15 -0.82
CA ILE A 512 38.19 -18.58 -2.16
C ILE A 512 39.62 -18.43 -2.66
N PRO A 513 40.11 -19.29 -3.58
CA PRO A 513 41.43 -19.14 -4.14
C PRO A 513 41.56 -17.75 -4.77
N ASP A 514 42.54 -16.97 -4.33
CA ASP A 514 42.95 -15.81 -5.11
C ASP A 514 43.39 -16.29 -6.50
N PRO A 515 42.96 -15.64 -7.59
CA PRO A 515 43.35 -16.05 -8.93
C PRO A 515 44.87 -15.87 -9.06
N PRO A 516 45.64 -16.94 -9.36
CA PRO A 516 47.08 -16.83 -9.45
C PRO A 516 47.46 -16.01 -10.68
N TYR A 517 48.15 -14.90 -10.41
CA TYR A 517 49.18 -14.29 -11.25
C TYR A 517 48.93 -14.31 -12.78
N VAL A 518 48.28 -13.26 -13.30
CA VAL A 518 48.28 -13.00 -14.75
C VAL A 518 49.72 -12.80 -15.23
N PRO A 519 50.21 -13.55 -16.24
CA PRO A 519 51.55 -13.34 -16.77
C PRO A 519 51.71 -11.92 -17.34
N LEU A 520 52.79 -11.27 -16.91
CA LEU A 520 53.17 -9.92 -17.31
C LEU A 520 53.31 -9.79 -18.84
N ASN A 521 52.42 -9.05 -19.49
CA ASN A 521 52.72 -8.33 -20.76
C ASN A 521 51.60 -7.37 -21.20
N GLN A 522 51.56 -6.17 -20.61
CA GLN A 522 51.62 -4.91 -21.38
C GLN A 522 51.85 -3.70 -20.45
N ARG A 523 52.60 -2.73 -20.96
CA ARG A 523 53.07 -1.54 -20.21
C ARG A 523 52.05 -0.39 -20.25
N ALA A 524 52.04 0.36 -19.16
CA ALA A 524 51.74 1.80 -19.07
C ALA A 524 50.32 2.28 -19.39
N GLY A 525 49.63 2.67 -18.31
CA GLY A 525 48.39 3.45 -18.31
C GLY A 525 48.15 4.05 -16.93
N THR A 526 49.08 4.87 -16.44
CA THR A 526 49.03 5.44 -15.08
C THR A 526 48.02 6.59 -14.98
N SER A 527 46.78 6.30 -14.60
CA SER A 527 45.89 7.29 -13.97
C SER A 527 46.10 7.24 -12.46
N LYS A 528 46.76 8.27 -11.91
CA LYS A 528 46.83 8.50 -10.46
C LYS A 528 45.51 9.10 -9.97
N ASP A 529 44.59 8.27 -9.48
CA ASP A 529 43.58 8.75 -8.53
C ASP A 529 44.09 8.47 -7.11
N SER A 530 44.71 9.50 -6.51
CA SER A 530 45.32 9.44 -5.18
C SER A 530 44.40 10.00 -4.09
N SER A 531 43.09 9.68 -4.17
CA SER A 531 42.03 10.24 -3.31
C SER A 531 41.25 9.22 -2.47
N GLU A 532 41.63 7.94 -2.46
CA GLU A 532 41.10 6.93 -1.51
C GLU A 532 42.08 6.66 -0.35
N LYS A 533 42.40 7.69 0.44
CA LYS A 533 43.00 7.53 1.76
C LYS A 533 42.15 8.23 2.82
N HIS A 534 41.80 7.48 3.87
CA HIS A 534 40.97 7.87 5.02
C HIS A 534 39.43 7.89 4.83
N LYS A 535 38.83 6.75 4.45
CA LYS A 535 37.65 6.27 5.19
C LYS A 535 38.14 5.38 6.33
N LYS A 536 37.65 5.59 7.56
CA LYS A 536 38.01 4.77 8.73
C LYS A 536 37.47 3.35 8.53
N SER A 537 38.33 2.34 8.60
CA SER A 537 37.91 0.94 8.53
C SER A 537 37.38 0.44 9.86
N CYS A 538 36.39 -0.46 9.78
CA CYS A 538 35.87 -1.30 10.87
C CYS A 538 34.94 -0.59 11.87
N SER A 539 33.63 -0.79 11.66
CA SER A 539 32.66 -0.91 12.75
C SER A 539 33.12 -2.05 13.68
N ASN A 540 33.32 -1.76 14.98
CA ASN A 540 33.66 -2.77 15.99
C ASN A 540 32.53 -3.81 16.09
N CYS A 541 32.61 -4.91 15.35
CA CYS A 541 31.61 -5.97 15.46
C CYS A 541 32.06 -7.04 16.45
N SER A 542 31.29 -7.18 17.52
CA SER A 542 31.56 -8.11 18.62
C SER A 542 31.41 -9.56 18.15
N THR A 543 32.45 -10.36 18.37
CA THR A 543 32.39 -11.81 18.22
C THR A 543 32.23 -12.42 19.61
N TYR A 544 31.27 -13.32 19.78
CA TYR A 544 30.96 -13.94 21.07
C TYR A 544 31.28 -15.43 21.05
N GLU A 545 31.93 -15.93 22.11
CA GLU A 545 32.10 -17.37 22.35
C GLU A 545 30.90 -17.93 23.11
N VAL A 546 30.34 -19.03 22.61
CA VAL A 546 29.10 -19.65 23.12
C VAL A 546 29.15 -21.16 23.01
N GLY A 547 28.42 -21.87 23.87
CA GLY A 547 28.14 -23.29 23.70
C GLY A 547 26.89 -23.49 22.85
N LEU A 548 26.90 -24.42 21.90
CA LEU A 548 25.74 -24.81 21.08
C LEU A 548 25.29 -26.23 21.46
N ASP A 549 24.01 -26.42 21.76
CA ASP A 549 23.35 -27.73 21.84
C ASP A 549 22.54 -27.93 20.54
N PRO A 550 23.05 -28.68 19.55
CA PRO A 550 22.39 -28.82 18.25
C PRO A 550 21.13 -29.69 18.29
N ASP A 551 20.99 -30.57 19.29
CA ASP A 551 19.80 -31.41 19.47
C ASP A 551 18.60 -30.58 19.99
N LYS A 552 18.87 -29.49 20.72
CA LYS A 552 17.85 -28.57 21.27
C LYS A 552 17.71 -27.25 20.52
N LEU A 553 18.62 -26.92 19.61
CA LEU A 553 18.74 -25.60 18.98
C LEU A 553 18.86 -24.47 20.02
N GLU A 554 19.69 -24.70 21.04
CA GLU A 554 19.97 -23.76 22.13
C GLU A 554 21.43 -23.30 22.07
N MET A 555 21.69 -22.02 22.34
CA MET A 555 23.04 -21.47 22.51
C MET A 555 23.19 -20.83 23.89
N ILE A 556 24.29 -21.10 24.59
CA ILE A 556 24.58 -20.55 25.92
C ILE A 556 25.80 -19.61 25.89
N PHE A 557 25.67 -18.43 26.49
CA PHE A 557 26.78 -17.52 26.72
C PHE A 557 27.52 -17.95 27.99
N HIS A 558 28.73 -18.50 27.84
CA HIS A 558 29.56 -18.91 28.99
C HIS A 558 30.03 -17.69 29.78
N ASP A 559 30.61 -16.71 29.09
CA ASP A 559 30.84 -15.36 29.63
C ASP A 559 29.62 -14.50 29.33
N LYS A 560 28.88 -14.11 30.38
CA LYS A 560 27.62 -13.37 30.27
C LYS A 560 27.88 -11.85 30.15
N PRO A 561 27.71 -11.22 28.97
CA PRO A 561 27.66 -9.76 28.88
C PRO A 561 26.47 -9.18 29.67
N GLU A 562 26.61 -7.94 30.16
CA GLU A 562 25.63 -7.26 31.03
C GLU A 562 24.22 -7.17 30.41
N ARG A 563 24.14 -7.15 29.08
CA ARG A 563 22.89 -7.19 28.29
C ARG A 563 23.01 -8.27 27.23
N CYS A 564 21.90 -8.93 26.90
CA CYS A 564 21.85 -9.86 25.78
C CYS A 564 22.18 -9.10 24.48
N PRO A 565 23.16 -9.54 23.67
CA PRO A 565 23.55 -8.84 22.45
C PRO A 565 22.57 -9.03 21.29
N VAL A 566 21.64 -9.97 21.40
CA VAL A 566 20.64 -10.29 20.37
C VAL A 566 19.22 -10.10 20.88
N ARG A 567 18.30 -9.82 19.96
CA ARG A 567 16.85 -9.76 20.22
C ARG A 567 16.16 -10.89 19.48
N ARG A 568 14.91 -11.19 19.85
CA ARG A 568 14.07 -12.09 19.04
C ARG A 568 13.99 -11.55 17.61
N GLY A 569 14.27 -12.40 16.64
CA GLY A 569 14.28 -12.06 15.22
C GLY A 569 15.60 -11.50 14.69
N SER A 570 16.61 -11.26 15.53
CA SER A 570 17.97 -10.97 15.07
C SER A 570 18.51 -12.12 14.21
N TRP A 571 19.20 -11.79 13.12
CA TRP A 571 19.93 -12.76 12.30
C TRP A 571 21.39 -12.83 12.75
N ILE A 572 21.93 -14.05 12.80
CA ILE A 572 23.29 -14.33 13.23
C ILE A 572 24.01 -15.27 12.25
N VAL A 573 25.33 -15.18 12.25
CA VAL A 573 26.24 -16.16 11.62
C VAL A 573 27.11 -16.79 12.71
N PHE A 574 27.29 -18.11 12.66
CA PHE A 574 28.09 -18.84 13.65
C PHE A 574 28.95 -19.95 13.05
N LYS A 575 30.01 -20.32 13.77
CA LYS A 575 30.93 -21.44 13.48
C LYS A 575 31.00 -22.33 14.71
N ALA A 576 30.86 -23.65 14.55
CA ALA A 576 30.89 -24.61 15.66
C ALA A 576 31.96 -25.69 15.42
N SER A 577 32.73 -26.04 16.45
CA SER A 577 33.98 -26.80 16.32
C SER A 577 33.83 -28.23 15.81
N GLU A 578 32.70 -28.89 16.06
CA GLU A 578 32.44 -30.27 15.61
C GLU A 578 31.87 -30.36 14.19
N PHE A 579 31.27 -29.27 13.68
CA PHE A 579 30.74 -29.21 12.33
C PHE A 579 31.88 -28.90 11.34
N ARG A 580 32.34 -29.92 10.60
CA ARG A 580 33.37 -29.80 9.54
C ARG A 580 32.97 -28.89 8.35
N HIS A 581 31.86 -28.17 8.42
CA HIS A 581 31.15 -27.61 7.28
C HIS A 581 30.71 -26.15 7.54
N GLY A 582 31.63 -25.23 7.26
CA GLY A 582 31.32 -23.85 6.88
C GLY A 582 30.77 -22.91 7.96
N GLU A 583 30.39 -21.72 7.49
CA GLU A 583 29.62 -20.73 8.25
C GLU A 583 28.14 -21.15 8.23
N MET A 584 27.47 -21.11 9.39
CA MET A 584 26.05 -21.39 9.53
C MET A 584 25.29 -20.11 9.83
N HIS A 585 24.10 -19.97 9.24
CA HIS A 585 23.27 -18.77 9.37
C HIS A 585 21.90 -19.13 9.92
N CYS A 586 21.41 -18.39 10.91
CA CYS A 586 20.07 -18.61 11.48
C CYS A 586 19.49 -17.32 12.09
N ARG A 587 18.22 -17.42 12.49
CA ARG A 587 17.48 -16.40 13.21
C ARG A 587 17.35 -16.78 14.68
N VAL A 588 17.38 -15.79 15.56
CA VAL A 588 17.17 -15.97 17.01
C VAL A 588 15.66 -16.09 17.29
N ALA A 589 15.23 -17.28 17.69
CA ALA A 589 13.82 -17.65 17.88
C ALA A 589 13.24 -17.12 19.20
N ASP A 590 14.05 -17.15 20.27
CA ASP A 590 13.69 -16.67 21.61
C ASP A 590 14.95 -16.31 22.43
N VAL A 591 14.82 -15.30 23.31
CA VAL A 591 15.86 -14.81 24.23
C VAL A 591 15.41 -14.82 25.70
N THR A 592 14.21 -15.33 25.99
CA THR A 592 13.56 -15.29 27.32
C THR A 592 14.39 -15.96 28.43
N TYR A 593 15.23 -16.94 28.08
CA TYR A 593 16.01 -17.76 29.03
C TYR A 593 17.49 -17.36 29.13
N TYR A 594 17.86 -16.13 28.71
CA TYR A 594 19.23 -15.61 28.75
C TYR A 594 19.91 -15.83 30.12
N PRO A 595 21.11 -16.46 30.21
CA PRO A 595 22.15 -16.59 29.18
C PRO A 595 21.99 -17.73 28.17
N THR A 596 20.87 -18.47 28.14
CA THR A 596 20.56 -19.40 27.05
C THR A 596 19.55 -18.78 26.09
N ILE A 597 19.86 -18.77 24.80
CA ILE A 597 18.96 -18.34 23.70
C ILE A 597 18.54 -19.54 22.85
N LYS A 598 17.41 -19.43 22.16
CA LYS A 598 16.95 -20.42 21.16
C LYS A 598 17.14 -19.87 19.76
N ILE A 599 17.56 -20.73 18.85
CA ILE A 599 17.75 -20.41 17.44
C ILE A 599 16.78 -21.21 16.55
N ASP A 600 16.40 -20.63 15.43
CA ASP A 600 15.72 -21.34 14.35
C ASP A 600 16.72 -22.31 13.66
N ALA A 601 16.21 -23.26 12.87
CA ALA A 601 17.04 -24.30 12.24
C ALA A 601 18.16 -23.69 11.36
N PRO A 602 19.44 -24.05 11.57
CA PRO A 602 20.55 -23.41 10.89
C PRO A 602 20.63 -23.77 9.40
N ILE A 603 20.93 -22.76 8.59
CA ILE A 603 21.21 -22.90 7.16
C ILE A 603 22.67 -23.30 6.99
N THR A 604 22.90 -24.56 6.64
CA THR A 604 24.23 -25.11 6.38
C THR A 604 24.72 -24.76 4.98
N MET A 605 25.88 -24.13 4.88
CA MET A 605 26.56 -23.89 3.60
C MET A 605 27.31 -25.15 3.13
N THR A 606 26.98 -25.67 1.95
CA THR A 606 27.74 -26.76 1.33
C THR A 606 29.06 -26.23 0.76
N ASN A 607 30.19 -26.61 1.37
CA ASN A 607 31.51 -26.18 0.89
C ASN A 607 31.81 -26.79 -0.51
N ARG A 608 32.49 -26.01 -1.36
CA ARG A 608 32.79 -26.31 -2.77
C ARG A 608 33.79 -27.47 -2.99
N MET A 609 34.34 -28.06 -1.93
CA MET A 609 35.32 -29.15 -1.98
C MET A 609 34.73 -30.51 -1.60
N THR A 610 34.10 -31.21 -2.56
CA THR A 610 34.31 -32.65 -2.83
C THR A 610 33.39 -33.12 -3.95
N GLY A 611 33.94 -33.82 -4.95
CA GLY A 611 33.19 -34.36 -6.09
C GLY A 611 32.46 -35.69 -5.79
N ASN A 612 31.74 -35.79 -4.67
CA ASN A 612 30.93 -36.98 -4.35
C ASN A 612 29.47 -36.77 -4.78
N ILE A 613 28.99 -37.61 -5.70
CA ILE A 613 27.72 -37.46 -6.42
C ILE A 613 26.49 -37.99 -5.63
N GLU A 614 26.70 -38.54 -4.43
CA GLU A 614 25.70 -39.36 -3.74
C GLU A 614 24.63 -38.62 -2.91
N ALA A 615 24.71 -37.28 -2.77
CA ALA A 615 23.82 -36.49 -1.92
C ALA A 615 22.58 -35.89 -2.64
N LEU A 616 22.31 -36.25 -3.90
CA LEU A 616 21.21 -35.67 -4.70
C LEU A 616 19.87 -36.42 -4.62
N ASN A 617 19.81 -37.58 -3.95
CA ASN A 617 18.57 -38.33 -3.69
C ASN A 617 17.96 -38.04 -2.32
N GLY A 618 18.16 -36.82 -1.80
CA GLY A 618 17.37 -36.31 -0.70
C GLY A 618 15.97 -35.92 -1.19
N THR A 619 15.01 -36.85 -1.13
CA THR A 619 13.60 -36.44 -0.97
C THR A 619 13.55 -35.43 0.16
N TRP A 620 12.94 -34.26 -0.08
CA TRP A 620 12.69 -33.29 0.96
C TRP A 620 11.89 -33.97 2.07
N ASP A 621 12.56 -34.33 3.16
CA ASP A 621 11.88 -34.52 4.43
C ASP A 621 11.32 -33.13 4.79
N THR A 622 10.06 -32.93 4.39
CA THR A 622 9.12 -32.30 5.29
C THR A 622 9.39 -32.85 6.70
N PRO A 623 9.30 -32.03 7.75
CA PRO A 623 9.23 -32.57 9.09
C PRO A 623 7.97 -33.43 9.15
N LYS A 624 8.13 -34.72 8.86
CA LYS A 624 7.09 -35.71 9.09
C LYS A 624 6.74 -35.55 10.55
N THR A 625 5.49 -35.18 10.81
CA THR A 625 4.83 -35.41 12.09
C THR A 625 4.86 -36.92 12.32
N SER A 626 6.00 -37.39 12.82
CA SER A 626 6.20 -38.74 13.28
C SER A 626 5.16 -38.94 14.37
N GLY A 627 4.17 -39.78 14.06
CA GLY A 627 3.03 -40.00 14.94
C GLY A 627 3.51 -40.34 16.35
N ALA A 628 2.77 -39.87 17.34
CA ALA A 628 3.14 -39.96 18.75
C ALA A 628 3.27 -41.43 19.22
N LEU A 629 4.46 -41.99 19.02
CA LEU A 629 4.91 -43.21 19.66
C LEU A 629 5.51 -42.81 20.99
N ALA A 630 4.77 -43.09 22.07
CA ALA A 630 5.10 -42.69 23.43
C ALA A 630 6.50 -43.19 23.83
N LYS A 631 7.50 -42.31 23.76
CA LYS A 631 8.82 -42.58 24.34
C LYS A 631 8.75 -42.34 25.83
N THR A 632 8.93 -43.42 26.58
CA THR A 632 9.03 -43.43 28.04
C THR A 632 10.05 -42.39 28.52
N ILE A 633 9.66 -41.57 29.50
CA ILE A 633 10.53 -40.55 30.09
C ILE A 633 11.68 -41.23 30.83
N THR A 634 12.88 -41.16 30.27
CA THR A 634 14.14 -41.33 31.00
C THR A 634 14.68 -39.95 31.41
N PRO A 635 15.34 -39.83 32.58
CA PRO A 635 15.80 -38.55 33.09
C PRO A 635 16.86 -37.93 32.16
N ALA A 636 16.88 -36.60 32.12
CA ALA A 636 17.59 -35.81 31.12
C ALA A 636 19.07 -36.19 30.96
N ALA A 637 19.48 -36.50 29.73
CA ALA A 637 20.88 -36.45 29.36
C ALA A 637 21.40 -35.01 29.53
N THR A 638 22.57 -34.86 30.14
CA THR A 638 23.25 -33.56 30.26
C THR A 638 23.44 -32.93 28.88
N PRO A 639 23.15 -31.62 28.70
CA PRO A 639 23.33 -30.93 27.42
C PRO A 639 24.77 -31.07 26.92
N LYS A 640 24.92 -31.45 25.66
CA LYS A 640 26.23 -31.52 24.99
C LYS A 640 26.51 -30.17 24.35
N TRP A 641 27.10 -29.27 25.13
CA TRP A 641 27.53 -27.96 24.63
C TRP A 641 28.78 -28.12 23.77
N ILE A 642 28.67 -27.77 22.49
CA ILE A 642 29.77 -27.71 21.52
C ILE A 642 30.26 -26.27 21.47
N ASN A 643 31.58 -26.05 21.56
CA ASN A 643 32.13 -24.70 21.45
C ASN A 643 31.85 -24.10 20.06
N ALA A 644 31.28 -22.90 20.06
CA ALA A 644 30.95 -22.14 18.88
C ALA A 644 31.27 -20.65 19.05
N THR A 645 31.43 -19.94 17.94
CA THR A 645 31.52 -18.47 17.91
C THR A 645 30.42 -17.92 17.04
N PHE A 646 29.80 -16.80 17.42
CA PHE A 646 28.80 -16.14 16.59
C PHE A 646 28.97 -14.61 16.51
N GLN A 647 28.39 -14.06 15.45
CA GLN A 647 28.34 -12.63 15.13
C GLN A 647 26.93 -12.25 14.68
N VAL A 648 26.50 -11.01 14.94
CA VAL A 648 25.17 -10.49 14.59
C VAL A 648 25.23 -9.76 13.24
N TYR A 649 24.13 -9.78 12.48
CA TYR A 649 23.96 -8.97 11.27
C TYR A 649 23.81 -7.48 11.64
N GLU A 650 24.93 -6.83 11.98
CA GLU A 650 24.99 -5.44 12.45
C GLU A 650 25.91 -4.54 11.60
N GLN A 651 26.54 -5.09 10.55
CA GLN A 651 27.34 -4.28 9.63
C GLN A 651 26.41 -3.67 8.57
N ASP A 652 26.51 -2.36 8.34
CA ASP A 652 25.86 -1.71 7.20
C ASP A 652 26.59 -2.10 5.90
N PHE A 653 25.84 -2.51 4.89
CA PHE A 653 26.36 -2.83 3.57
C PHE A 653 26.98 -1.61 2.86
N GLU A 654 26.50 -0.39 3.10
CA GLU A 654 26.99 0.81 2.40
C GLU A 654 28.42 1.19 2.80
N ASP A 655 28.79 0.95 4.06
CA ASP A 655 30.13 1.18 4.62
C ASP A 655 31.19 0.19 4.12
N LEU A 656 30.79 -0.90 3.45
CA LEU A 656 31.69 -1.91 2.91
C LEU A 656 32.49 -1.40 1.71
N THR A 657 33.74 -1.86 1.59
CA THR A 657 34.51 -1.71 0.35
C THR A 657 33.88 -2.53 -0.78
N LYS A 658 34.07 -2.14 -2.04
CA LYS A 658 33.56 -2.89 -3.22
C LYS A 658 33.91 -4.39 -3.17
N HIS A 659 35.09 -4.73 -2.65
CA HIS A 659 35.49 -6.12 -2.47
C HIS A 659 34.66 -6.84 -1.41
N ALA A 660 34.46 -6.22 -0.24
CA ALA A 660 33.63 -6.78 0.82
C ALA A 660 32.16 -6.88 0.38
N LYS A 661 31.61 -5.87 -0.32
CA LYS A 661 30.25 -5.92 -0.92
C LYS A 661 30.05 -7.16 -1.78
N CYS A 662 31.00 -7.52 -2.65
CA CYS A 662 30.95 -8.75 -3.45
C CYS A 662 30.93 -10.03 -2.60
N ILE A 663 31.74 -10.11 -1.53
CA ILE A 663 31.73 -11.26 -0.61
C ILE A 663 30.39 -11.37 0.12
N THR A 664 29.85 -10.25 0.63
CA THR A 664 28.54 -10.19 1.28
C THR A 664 27.43 -10.67 0.37
N ILE A 665 27.41 -10.20 -0.89
CA ILE A 665 26.41 -10.63 -1.87
C ILE A 665 26.49 -12.14 -2.10
N CYS A 666 27.68 -12.71 -2.29
CA CYS A 666 27.82 -14.17 -2.40
C CYS A 666 27.27 -14.89 -1.16
N ARG A 667 27.69 -14.51 0.05
CA ARG A 667 27.18 -15.10 1.31
C ARG A 667 25.65 -15.04 1.42
N LEU A 668 25.04 -13.90 1.11
CA LEU A 668 23.58 -13.75 1.15
C LEU A 668 22.89 -14.62 0.09
N LEU A 669 23.42 -14.70 -1.13
CA LEU A 669 22.87 -15.57 -2.18
C LEU A 669 23.06 -17.05 -1.88
N ASP A 670 24.14 -17.44 -1.19
CA ASP A 670 24.34 -18.82 -0.72
C ASP A 670 23.32 -19.19 0.38
N THR A 671 22.78 -18.22 1.16
CA THR A 671 21.68 -18.51 2.10
C THR A 671 20.34 -18.80 1.42
N LEU A 672 20.10 -18.27 0.21
CA LEU A 672 18.79 -18.38 -0.44
C LEU A 672 18.46 -19.85 -0.79
N PRO A 673 17.21 -20.31 -0.58
CA PRO A 673 16.75 -21.57 -1.14
C PRO A 673 16.71 -21.51 -2.68
N ASN A 674 16.69 -22.66 -3.35
CA ASN A 674 16.47 -22.67 -4.81
C ASN A 674 15.09 -22.10 -5.18
N VAL A 675 14.95 -21.61 -6.42
CA VAL A 675 13.74 -20.90 -6.86
C VAL A 675 12.49 -21.78 -6.83
N LYS A 676 12.62 -23.09 -7.05
CA LYS A 676 11.50 -24.04 -6.97
C LYS A 676 10.96 -24.18 -5.54
N CYS A 677 11.83 -24.20 -4.54
CA CYS A 677 11.42 -24.16 -3.14
C CYS A 677 10.69 -22.84 -2.78
N MET A 678 11.11 -21.70 -3.34
CA MET A 678 10.37 -20.44 -3.18
C MET A 678 8.98 -20.53 -3.83
N GLN A 679 8.90 -21.02 -5.07
CA GLN A 679 7.65 -21.24 -5.80
C GLN A 679 6.69 -22.16 -5.01
N GLU A 680 7.19 -23.27 -4.48
CA GLU A 680 6.40 -24.20 -3.66
C GLU A 680 5.95 -23.58 -2.33
N TYR A 681 6.80 -22.79 -1.66
CA TYR A 681 6.43 -22.09 -0.42
C TYR A 681 5.28 -21.10 -0.67
N ILE A 682 5.42 -20.24 -1.68
CA ILE A 682 4.41 -19.24 -2.08
C ILE A 682 3.09 -19.92 -2.50
N SER A 683 3.18 -21.11 -3.12
CA SER A 683 1.98 -21.87 -3.57
C SER A 683 1.24 -22.57 -2.43
N LYS A 684 1.93 -22.94 -1.35
CA LYS A 684 1.38 -23.77 -0.25
C LYS A 684 0.95 -22.95 0.97
N ASN A 685 1.61 -21.82 1.24
CA ASN A 685 1.42 -21.03 2.46
C ASN A 685 0.64 -19.75 2.21
N ARG A 686 -0.28 -19.42 3.12
CA ARG A 686 -0.97 -18.12 3.18
C ARG A 686 -0.45 -17.35 4.42
N PRO A 687 -0.05 -16.07 4.31
CA PRO A 687 -0.02 -15.26 3.08
C PRO A 687 1.05 -15.74 2.08
N ASN A 688 0.77 -15.56 0.79
CA ASN A 688 1.64 -15.96 -0.33
C ASN A 688 2.82 -14.96 -0.49
N ASP A 689 3.58 -14.69 0.58
CA ASP A 689 4.62 -13.65 0.65
C ASP A 689 5.93 -14.20 1.24
N LEU A 690 7.06 -14.00 0.56
CA LEU A 690 8.38 -14.39 1.04
C LEU A 690 8.84 -13.61 2.29
N LYS A 691 8.29 -12.40 2.54
CA LYS A 691 8.48 -11.64 3.79
C LYS A 691 8.03 -12.44 5.02
N SER A 692 7.11 -13.41 4.85
CA SER A 692 6.64 -14.28 5.94
C SER A 692 7.57 -15.46 6.24
N TRP A 693 8.50 -15.82 5.34
CA TRP A 693 9.44 -16.95 5.51
C TRP A 693 10.67 -16.60 6.37
N VAL A 694 10.40 -15.94 7.50
CA VAL A 694 11.39 -15.27 8.36
C VAL A 694 12.41 -16.20 9.00
N ASP A 695 12.12 -17.49 9.12
CA ASP A 695 13.00 -18.55 9.63
C ASP A 695 14.01 -19.05 8.57
N ARG A 696 13.71 -18.88 7.27
CA ARG A 696 14.55 -19.40 6.17
C ARG A 696 15.25 -18.33 5.34
N ILE A 697 14.67 -17.15 5.20
CA ILE A 697 15.21 -16.06 4.37
C ILE A 697 15.43 -14.82 5.23
N SER A 698 16.67 -14.31 5.25
CA SER A 698 16.98 -13.07 5.97
C SER A 698 16.45 -11.83 5.25
N PRO A 699 16.06 -10.75 5.97
CA PRO A 699 15.60 -9.51 5.34
C PRO A 699 16.60 -8.95 4.32
N ALA A 700 17.90 -9.03 4.61
CA ALA A 700 18.95 -8.60 3.68
C ALA A 700 19.00 -9.47 2.40
N ALA A 701 18.86 -10.79 2.52
CA ALA A 701 18.83 -11.69 1.36
C ALA A 701 17.54 -11.50 0.52
N LEU A 702 16.39 -11.24 1.15
CA LEU A 702 15.14 -10.93 0.46
C LEU A 702 15.20 -9.60 -0.30
N SER A 703 15.74 -8.54 0.33
CA SER A 703 15.94 -7.24 -0.32
C SER A 703 16.94 -7.31 -1.47
N LEU A 704 18.02 -8.11 -1.32
CA LEU A 704 18.97 -8.39 -2.40
C LEU A 704 18.32 -9.15 -3.57
N LEU A 705 17.51 -10.18 -3.28
CA LEU A 705 16.75 -10.92 -4.31
C LEU A 705 15.81 -9.97 -5.08
N ARG A 706 15.08 -9.13 -4.35
CA ARG A 706 14.21 -8.11 -4.95
C ARG A 706 15.02 -7.14 -5.81
N TRP A 707 16.17 -6.65 -5.35
CA TRP A 707 17.06 -5.79 -6.15
C TRP A 707 17.51 -6.47 -7.45
N ILE A 708 17.92 -7.76 -7.42
CA ILE A 708 18.36 -8.50 -8.61
C ILE A 708 17.26 -8.54 -9.69
N ILE A 709 16.02 -8.84 -9.28
CA ILE A 709 14.85 -8.94 -10.16
C ILE A 709 14.43 -7.54 -10.65
N ALA A 710 14.16 -6.62 -9.72
CA ALA A 710 13.57 -5.32 -9.97
C ALA A 710 14.49 -4.36 -10.77
N SER A 711 15.82 -4.51 -10.66
CA SER A 711 16.77 -3.77 -11.50
C SER A 711 16.81 -4.27 -12.96
N ASN A 712 16.10 -5.34 -13.33
CA ASN A 712 16.10 -5.86 -14.69
C ASN A 712 14.99 -5.21 -15.53
N ARG A 713 15.35 -4.12 -16.24
CA ARG A 713 14.43 -3.39 -17.14
C ARG A 713 14.10 -4.16 -18.43
N ALA A 714 14.80 -5.26 -18.76
CA ALA A 714 14.55 -6.06 -19.96
C ALA A 714 13.44 -7.10 -19.74
N CYS A 715 12.50 -7.20 -20.69
CA CYS A 715 11.43 -8.20 -20.65
C CYS A 715 11.91 -9.53 -21.24
N ILE A 716 12.60 -10.31 -20.40
CA ILE A 716 13.07 -11.67 -20.73
C ILE A 716 11.93 -12.67 -20.56
N MET A 717 11.75 -13.55 -21.55
CA MET A 717 10.76 -14.63 -21.51
C MET A 717 11.42 -15.96 -21.83
N GLN A 718 11.14 -16.98 -21.01
CA GLN A 718 11.50 -18.36 -21.34
C GLN A 718 10.69 -18.86 -22.54
N VAL A 719 11.38 -19.40 -23.55
CA VAL A 719 10.78 -20.01 -24.74
C VAL A 719 10.37 -21.46 -24.46
N ASP A 720 11.24 -22.21 -23.78
CA ASP A 720 11.10 -23.66 -23.56
C ASP A 720 10.14 -23.99 -22.40
N ARG A 721 8.85 -23.64 -22.53
CA ARG A 721 7.80 -23.86 -21.52
C ARG A 721 7.17 -25.27 -21.59
N ASP A 722 6.39 -25.64 -20.57
CA ASP A 722 5.78 -26.98 -20.44
C ASP A 722 4.52 -27.18 -21.31
N THR A 723 3.94 -26.13 -21.89
CA THR A 723 2.67 -26.16 -22.62
C THR A 723 2.82 -26.48 -24.12
N ALA A 724 1.84 -27.18 -24.70
CA ALA A 724 1.83 -27.71 -26.08
C ALA A 724 1.82 -26.67 -27.24
N GLN A 725 2.15 -25.40 -26.97
CA GLN A 725 2.40 -24.34 -27.97
C GLN A 725 3.89 -24.23 -28.34
N GLN A 726 4.68 -25.28 -28.06
CA GLN A 726 6.16 -25.30 -27.99
C GLN A 726 6.95 -24.81 -29.21
N ASP A 727 6.36 -24.81 -30.42
CA ASP A 727 7.12 -24.68 -31.68
C ASP A 727 7.02 -23.33 -32.40
N THR A 728 6.43 -22.27 -31.81
CA THR A 728 6.30 -20.97 -32.53
C THR A 728 7.44 -20.00 -32.32
N ASP A 729 8.10 -20.02 -31.16
CA ASP A 729 9.03 -18.95 -30.73
C ASP A 729 10.49 -19.43 -30.58
N ARG A 730 10.75 -20.74 -30.76
CA ARG A 730 12.08 -21.38 -30.68
C ARG A 730 12.87 -21.19 -31.97
N VAL A 731 14.15 -20.88 -31.83
CA VAL A 731 15.11 -20.72 -32.94
C VAL A 731 15.73 -22.08 -33.25
N SER A 732 15.75 -22.49 -34.52
CA SER A 732 16.36 -23.75 -34.96
C SER A 732 17.88 -23.62 -35.19
N GLY A 733 18.61 -24.72 -35.14
CA GLY A 733 20.07 -24.79 -35.31
C GLY A 733 20.89 -24.68 -34.01
N MET A 734 20.24 -24.71 -32.84
CA MET A 734 20.82 -24.47 -31.52
C MET A 734 20.46 -25.57 -30.49
N LYS A 735 20.59 -26.83 -30.89
CA LYS A 735 20.35 -28.01 -30.05
C LYS A 735 21.20 -28.00 -28.77
N GLY A 736 20.61 -28.42 -27.64
CA GLY A 736 21.27 -28.52 -26.34
C GLY A 736 21.35 -27.19 -25.56
N TYR A 737 20.77 -26.11 -26.07
CA TYR A 737 20.67 -24.82 -25.38
C TYR A 737 19.22 -24.54 -24.96
N MET A 738 19.07 -24.01 -23.74
CA MET A 738 17.83 -23.39 -23.29
C MET A 738 17.73 -21.99 -23.89
N GLN A 739 16.54 -21.62 -24.38
CA GLN A 739 16.32 -20.37 -25.10
C GLN A 739 15.48 -19.38 -24.30
N PHE A 740 15.99 -18.16 -24.19
CA PHE A 740 15.31 -17.00 -23.63
C PHE A 740 15.17 -15.92 -24.70
N ARG A 741 13.96 -15.40 -24.89
CA ARG A 741 13.65 -14.30 -25.82
C ARG A 741 13.57 -12.98 -25.07
N PHE A 742 14.18 -11.94 -25.63
CA PHE A 742 13.96 -10.56 -25.20
C PHE A 742 12.72 -10.05 -25.96
N ALA A 743 11.57 -10.05 -25.29
CA ALA A 743 10.32 -9.49 -25.85
C ALA A 743 10.51 -8.00 -26.19
N MET A 744 11.29 -7.33 -25.34
CA MET A 744 11.74 -5.95 -25.48
C MET A 744 12.98 -5.78 -24.58
N GLY A 745 14.00 -5.06 -25.06
CA GLY A 745 15.11 -4.61 -24.22
C GLY A 745 14.70 -3.45 -23.29
N ALA A 746 15.67 -2.67 -22.81
CA ALA A 746 15.36 -1.40 -22.14
C ALA A 746 14.66 -0.43 -23.14
N PRO A 747 13.53 0.22 -22.79
CA PRO A 747 12.74 1.02 -23.73
C PRO A 747 13.54 2.13 -24.44
N ASP A 748 14.41 2.82 -23.70
CA ASP A 748 15.29 3.89 -24.19
C ASP A 748 16.29 3.40 -25.25
N LYS A 749 16.74 2.14 -25.13
CA LYS A 749 17.68 1.51 -26.07
C LYS A 749 16.95 0.99 -27.29
N GLU A 750 15.77 0.40 -27.12
CA GLU A 750 14.90 0.00 -28.23
C GLU A 750 14.50 1.22 -29.09
N GLN A 751 14.25 2.40 -28.49
CA GLN A 751 13.97 3.63 -29.24
C GLN A 751 15.10 4.00 -30.21
N ARG A 752 16.33 4.03 -29.68
CA ARG A 752 17.53 4.42 -30.42
C ARG A 752 17.84 3.42 -31.51
N PHE A 753 17.67 2.12 -31.21
CA PHE A 753 17.77 1.04 -32.20
C PHE A 753 16.77 1.19 -33.35
N LEU A 754 15.47 1.30 -33.06
CA LEU A 754 14.44 1.43 -34.10
C LEU A 754 14.60 2.70 -34.95
N THR A 755 15.07 3.79 -34.33
CA THR A 755 15.40 5.04 -35.03
C THR A 755 16.61 4.86 -35.95
N ALA A 756 17.68 4.23 -35.46
CA ALA A 756 18.88 3.97 -36.24
C ALA A 756 18.62 3.03 -37.43
N VAL A 757 17.81 1.98 -37.22
CA VAL A 757 17.39 1.05 -38.29
C VAL A 757 16.54 1.76 -39.35
N ARG A 758 15.57 2.61 -38.96
CA ARG A 758 14.79 3.44 -39.90
C ARG A 758 15.68 4.33 -40.75
N ASN A 759 16.52 5.13 -40.11
CA ASN A 759 17.44 6.06 -40.77
C ASN A 759 18.39 5.33 -41.72
N THR A 760 18.86 4.13 -41.35
CA THR A 760 19.74 3.30 -42.18
C THR A 760 19.00 2.70 -43.38
N LYS A 761 17.77 2.19 -43.18
CA LYS A 761 16.92 1.66 -44.27
C LYS A 761 16.64 2.72 -45.33
N GLU A 762 16.23 3.92 -44.92
CA GLU A 762 15.92 5.04 -45.81
C GLU A 762 17.18 5.54 -46.55
N ARG A 763 18.31 5.68 -45.85
CA ARG A 763 19.57 6.18 -46.41
C ARG A 763 20.25 5.22 -47.39
N LEU A 764 20.13 3.91 -47.17
CA LEU A 764 20.80 2.88 -47.97
C LEU A 764 19.87 2.10 -48.91
N GLY A 765 18.56 2.38 -48.91
CA GLY A 765 17.59 1.73 -49.81
C GLY A 765 17.44 0.22 -49.60
N LEU A 766 17.58 -0.24 -48.35
CA LEU A 766 17.74 -1.66 -48.03
C LEU A 766 16.42 -2.44 -48.08
N GLN A 767 16.41 -3.57 -48.79
CA GLN A 767 15.33 -4.57 -48.72
C GLN A 767 15.27 -5.22 -47.33
N TYR A 768 16.43 -5.62 -46.79
CA TYR A 768 16.59 -6.20 -45.46
C TYR A 768 17.25 -5.16 -44.53
N PRO A 769 16.50 -4.52 -43.61
CA PRO A 769 17.02 -3.40 -42.82
C PRO A 769 17.97 -3.84 -41.69
N THR A 770 17.90 -5.10 -41.27
CA THR A 770 18.73 -5.67 -40.20
C THR A 770 19.34 -7.02 -40.59
N ILE A 771 20.39 -7.44 -39.88
CA ILE A 771 21.07 -8.73 -39.98
C ILE A 771 21.25 -9.32 -38.57
N PHE A 772 21.38 -10.64 -38.48
CA PHE A 772 21.59 -11.34 -37.21
C PHE A 772 23.02 -11.86 -37.08
N ALA A 773 23.59 -11.73 -35.88
CA ALA A 773 24.93 -12.22 -35.58
C ALA A 773 25.10 -12.61 -34.11
N TRP A 774 26.07 -13.49 -33.86
CA TRP A 774 26.34 -14.10 -32.56
C TRP A 774 27.33 -13.27 -31.73
N HIS A 775 27.08 -13.14 -30.42
CA HIS A 775 28.03 -12.58 -29.47
C HIS A 775 28.18 -13.51 -28.26
N GLY A 776 29.40 -14.00 -28.03
CA GLY A 776 29.78 -14.77 -26.85
C GLY A 776 30.58 -13.94 -25.86
N SER A 777 30.32 -14.13 -24.58
CA SER A 777 31.02 -13.44 -23.49
C SER A 777 31.08 -14.34 -22.25
N PRO A 778 32.11 -14.23 -21.40
CA PRO A 778 32.17 -14.93 -20.12
C PRO A 778 30.97 -14.61 -19.21
N LEU A 779 30.58 -15.59 -18.39
CA LEU A 779 29.38 -15.54 -17.53
C LEU A 779 29.29 -14.28 -16.63
N TYR A 780 30.42 -13.79 -16.11
CA TYR A 780 30.49 -12.63 -15.22
C TYR A 780 30.14 -11.28 -15.86
N ASN A 781 30.03 -11.20 -17.19
CA ASN A 781 29.60 -9.97 -17.86
C ASN A 781 28.07 -9.92 -18.04
N TRP A 782 27.38 -11.07 -17.99
CA TRP A 782 25.98 -11.15 -18.41
C TRP A 782 25.02 -10.39 -17.50
N HIS A 783 25.34 -10.23 -16.20
CA HIS A 783 24.57 -9.38 -15.30
C HIS A 783 24.50 -7.92 -15.80
N MET A 784 25.58 -7.41 -16.39
CA MET A 784 25.61 -6.06 -16.98
C MET A 784 25.02 -6.07 -18.40
N ILE A 785 25.36 -7.07 -19.22
CA ILE A 785 24.91 -7.15 -20.63
C ILE A 785 23.38 -7.18 -20.72
N ILE A 786 22.66 -7.88 -19.84
CA ILE A 786 21.18 -7.89 -19.91
C ILE A 786 20.53 -6.57 -19.47
N ARG A 787 21.28 -5.70 -18.75
CA ARG A 787 20.80 -4.41 -18.20
C ARG A 787 21.16 -3.22 -19.09
N GLU A 788 22.44 -3.07 -19.46
CA GLU A 788 22.95 -2.00 -20.35
C GLU A 788 22.91 -2.40 -21.86
N GLY A 789 22.79 -3.69 -22.16
CA GLY A 789 23.14 -4.26 -23.46
C GLY A 789 24.66 -4.33 -23.68
N LEU A 790 25.07 -4.69 -24.89
CA LEU A 790 26.49 -4.83 -25.23
C LEU A 790 27.24 -3.49 -25.27
N HIS A 791 28.46 -3.48 -24.75
CA HIS A 791 29.39 -2.34 -24.76
C HIS A 791 30.84 -2.82 -25.00
N TYR A 792 31.73 -1.96 -25.50
CA TYR A 792 33.17 -2.25 -25.65
C TYR A 792 34.07 -1.38 -24.73
N LYS A 793 33.51 -0.87 -23.61
CA LYS A 793 34.25 -0.08 -22.59
C LYS A 793 35.49 -0.83 -22.09
N ASN A 794 35.39 -2.16 -21.91
CA ASN A 794 36.50 -3.04 -21.54
C ASN A 794 37.13 -3.69 -22.78
N ALA A 795 38.42 -4.05 -22.71
CA ALA A 795 39.15 -4.75 -23.77
C ALA A 795 39.61 -6.16 -23.34
N ASP A 796 38.72 -6.93 -22.70
CA ASP A 796 39.03 -8.23 -22.07
C ASP A 796 39.65 -9.29 -23.03
N HIS A 797 39.37 -9.20 -24.33
CA HIS A 797 39.88 -10.13 -25.35
C HIS A 797 40.71 -9.43 -26.46
N GLY A 798 41.18 -8.21 -26.19
CA GLY A 798 41.86 -7.36 -27.19
C GLY A 798 40.91 -6.77 -28.24
N ARG A 799 41.48 -6.05 -29.21
CA ARG A 799 40.74 -5.31 -30.26
C ARG A 799 41.41 -5.44 -31.64
N ALA A 800 41.70 -6.67 -32.05
CA ALA A 800 42.52 -6.99 -33.22
C ALA A 800 41.97 -6.46 -34.57
N PHE A 801 40.65 -6.23 -34.65
CA PHE A 801 39.97 -5.69 -35.84
C PHE A 801 39.37 -4.30 -35.56
N GLY A 802 39.96 -3.55 -34.61
CA GLY A 802 39.56 -2.20 -34.23
C GLY A 802 38.57 -2.14 -33.06
N ASP A 803 38.18 -0.91 -32.71
CA ASP A 803 37.24 -0.63 -31.63
C ASP A 803 35.79 -0.94 -32.05
N GLY A 804 35.01 -1.54 -31.15
CA GLY A 804 33.59 -1.88 -31.36
C GLY A 804 33.16 -3.16 -30.64
N VAL A 805 31.87 -3.49 -30.71
CA VAL A 805 31.34 -4.79 -30.26
C VAL A 805 31.53 -5.83 -31.37
N TYR A 806 32.18 -6.94 -31.02
CA TYR A 806 32.48 -8.04 -31.93
C TYR A 806 31.31 -9.01 -32.03
N HIS A 807 30.93 -9.36 -33.25
CA HIS A 807 29.93 -10.37 -33.54
C HIS A 807 30.43 -11.35 -34.62
N ALA A 808 30.26 -12.65 -34.37
CA ALA A 808 30.57 -13.70 -35.32
C ALA A 808 29.36 -14.07 -36.17
N LYS A 809 29.63 -14.49 -37.41
CA LYS A 809 28.62 -15.06 -38.33
C LYS A 809 28.23 -16.49 -37.96
N ASP A 810 29.07 -17.15 -37.16
CA ASP A 810 28.96 -18.56 -36.78
C ASP A 810 28.95 -18.73 -35.25
N ALA A 811 28.02 -19.55 -34.75
CA ALA A 811 27.82 -19.77 -33.32
C ALA A 811 29.03 -20.40 -32.64
N ALA A 812 29.68 -21.39 -33.26
CA ALA A 812 30.83 -22.07 -32.69
C ALA A 812 32.01 -21.12 -32.45
N THR A 813 32.16 -20.13 -33.33
CA THR A 813 33.16 -19.06 -33.16
C THR A 813 32.87 -18.14 -31.97
N SER A 814 31.60 -17.87 -31.65
CA SER A 814 31.26 -17.08 -30.45
C SER A 814 31.33 -17.92 -29.16
N ILE A 815 31.03 -19.22 -29.23
CA ILE A 815 31.08 -20.13 -28.07
C ILE A 815 32.48 -20.19 -27.44
N THR A 816 33.55 -20.04 -28.21
CA THR A 816 34.93 -19.99 -27.65
C THR A 816 35.16 -18.76 -26.77
N TYR A 817 34.45 -17.65 -26.99
CA TYR A 817 34.49 -16.46 -26.12
C TYR A 817 33.55 -16.55 -24.91
N CYS A 818 32.63 -17.52 -24.89
CA CYS A 818 31.81 -17.82 -23.70
C CYS A 818 32.62 -18.52 -22.59
N GLY A 819 33.67 -19.27 -22.96
CA GLY A 819 34.37 -20.19 -22.07
C GLY A 819 35.85 -19.89 -21.89
N MET A 820 36.18 -19.08 -20.89
CA MET A 820 37.52 -19.07 -20.28
C MET A 820 37.44 -19.92 -19.00
N GLN A 821 37.66 -21.24 -19.11
CA GLN A 821 37.77 -22.11 -17.94
C GLN A 821 39.01 -21.69 -17.14
N TYR A 822 38.80 -21.09 -15.97
CA TYR A 822 39.85 -20.89 -14.98
C TYR A 822 40.23 -22.24 -14.40
N TYR A 823 41.18 -22.91 -15.05
CA TYR A 823 41.90 -24.01 -14.43
C TYR A 823 42.74 -23.45 -13.28
N SER A 824 42.43 -23.89 -12.06
CA SER A 824 43.38 -23.80 -10.95
C SER A 824 44.69 -24.50 -11.35
N PRO A 825 45.87 -24.07 -10.86
CA PRO A 825 47.13 -24.80 -11.05
C PRO A 825 47.08 -26.27 -10.59
N ALA A 826 46.10 -26.63 -9.75
CA ALA A 826 45.83 -27.99 -9.31
C ALA A 826 44.92 -28.82 -10.26
N GLY A 827 44.52 -28.30 -11.42
CA GLY A 827 43.72 -29.01 -12.42
C GLY A 827 42.23 -29.19 -12.09
N VAL A 828 41.76 -28.68 -10.95
CA VAL A 828 40.35 -28.76 -10.53
C VAL A 828 39.56 -27.58 -11.08
N ALA A 829 38.46 -27.87 -11.79
CA ALA A 829 37.53 -26.85 -12.28
C ALA A 829 36.63 -26.34 -11.13
N THR A 830 36.95 -25.17 -10.59
CA THR A 830 36.12 -24.51 -9.58
C THR A 830 34.86 -23.91 -10.22
N SER A 831 33.74 -24.64 -10.17
CA SER A 831 32.47 -24.12 -10.65
C SER A 831 32.06 -22.89 -9.85
N SER A 832 32.01 -21.74 -10.52
CA SER A 832 31.58 -20.46 -9.94
C SER A 832 30.06 -20.27 -9.98
N ALA A 833 29.29 -21.30 -10.37
CA ALA A 833 27.84 -21.26 -10.40
C ALA A 833 27.26 -21.10 -8.98
N TRP A 834 26.05 -20.52 -8.91
CA TRP A 834 25.27 -20.43 -7.68
C TRP A 834 24.90 -21.84 -7.21
N PRO A 835 25.22 -22.25 -5.96
CA PRO A 835 25.06 -23.65 -5.51
C PRO A 835 23.63 -24.17 -5.57
N GLN A 836 22.64 -23.29 -5.43
CA GLN A 836 21.20 -23.62 -5.44
C GLN A 836 20.53 -23.40 -6.81
N SER A 837 21.30 -23.13 -7.87
CA SER A 837 20.76 -22.94 -9.23
C SER A 837 20.16 -24.23 -9.79
N LEU A 838 18.93 -24.13 -10.29
CA LEU A 838 18.23 -25.18 -11.03
C LEU A 838 18.86 -25.39 -12.43
N LEU A 839 19.31 -24.32 -13.07
CA LEU A 839 19.86 -24.35 -14.43
C LEU A 839 21.31 -24.83 -14.48
N ARG A 840 22.10 -24.52 -13.43
CA ARG A 840 23.55 -24.74 -13.36
C ARG A 840 24.25 -24.26 -14.64
N VAL A 841 24.14 -22.94 -14.87
CA VAL A 841 24.58 -22.29 -16.11
C VAL A 841 26.08 -22.48 -16.34
N ASN A 842 26.45 -23.14 -17.45
CA ASN A 842 27.84 -23.37 -17.85
C ASN A 842 28.35 -22.32 -18.85
N SER A 843 27.51 -21.91 -19.81
CA SER A 843 27.85 -20.91 -20.82
C SER A 843 26.60 -20.16 -21.27
N ALA A 844 26.78 -18.95 -21.80
CA ALA A 844 25.70 -18.10 -22.29
C ALA A 844 26.14 -17.35 -23.56
N LEU A 845 25.25 -17.28 -24.55
CA LEU A 845 25.51 -16.77 -25.90
C LEU A 845 24.32 -15.91 -26.37
N ALA A 846 24.56 -14.70 -26.88
CA ALA A 846 23.51 -13.86 -27.44
C ALA A 846 23.44 -13.96 -28.97
N MET A 847 22.21 -13.90 -29.50
CA MET A 847 21.95 -13.53 -30.88
C MET A 847 21.40 -12.11 -30.92
N ASN A 848 22.06 -11.25 -31.69
CA ASN A 848 21.77 -9.82 -31.77
C ASN A 848 21.27 -9.47 -33.15
N GLU A 849 20.25 -8.62 -33.19
CA GLU A 849 19.79 -7.91 -34.37
C GLU A 849 20.67 -6.66 -34.55
N ILE A 850 21.18 -6.44 -35.75
CA ILE A 850 22.12 -5.36 -36.08
C ILE A 850 21.63 -4.61 -37.32
N ALA A 851 21.73 -3.27 -37.33
CA ALA A 851 21.43 -2.47 -38.52
C ALA A 851 22.31 -2.89 -39.73
N ASN A 852 21.71 -3.13 -40.90
CA ASN A 852 22.39 -3.74 -42.05
C ASN A 852 23.26 -2.76 -42.85
N ALA A 853 24.34 -2.27 -42.24
CA ALA A 853 25.31 -1.35 -42.86
C ALA A 853 26.78 -1.82 -42.74
N PRO A 854 27.16 -3.02 -43.21
CA PRO A 854 28.50 -3.58 -42.99
C PRO A 854 29.66 -2.87 -43.72
N ALA A 855 29.37 -1.92 -44.60
CA ALA A 855 30.37 -1.01 -45.17
C ALA A 855 30.77 0.13 -44.20
N GLU A 856 29.95 0.38 -43.17
CA GLU A 856 30.17 1.40 -42.13
C GLU A 856 30.58 0.77 -40.78
N PHE A 857 30.74 -0.55 -40.74
CA PHE A 857 31.32 -1.25 -39.58
C PHE A 857 32.84 -1.08 -39.59
N GLN A 858 33.46 -1.06 -38.40
CA GLN A 858 34.92 -0.99 -38.25
C GLN A 858 35.63 -2.20 -38.87
N SER A 859 34.93 -3.35 -38.92
CA SER A 859 35.27 -4.51 -39.72
C SER A 859 33.99 -5.28 -40.05
N SER A 860 33.97 -5.93 -41.21
CA SER A 860 32.92 -6.88 -41.62
C SER A 860 33.45 -8.24 -42.08
N ASN A 861 34.77 -8.43 -42.04
CA ASN A 861 35.45 -9.67 -42.39
C ASN A 861 36.76 -9.82 -41.58
N PRO A 862 36.96 -10.89 -40.79
CA PRO A 862 36.08 -12.06 -40.64
C PRO A 862 34.80 -11.79 -39.82
N TYR A 863 34.85 -10.84 -38.89
CA TYR A 863 33.78 -10.54 -37.91
C TYR A 863 33.11 -9.20 -38.19
N TYR A 864 31.88 -9.02 -37.71
CA TYR A 864 31.23 -7.71 -37.68
C TYR A 864 31.65 -6.97 -36.39
N VAL A 865 32.36 -5.85 -36.55
CA VAL A 865 32.80 -4.99 -35.44
C VAL A 865 32.04 -3.68 -35.49
N VAL A 866 31.06 -3.53 -34.60
CA VAL A 866 30.07 -2.44 -34.64
C VAL A 866 30.40 -1.42 -33.55
N GLN A 867 30.73 -0.18 -33.94
CA GLN A 867 31.06 0.91 -33.02
C GLN A 867 29.84 1.62 -32.44
N ASN A 868 28.77 1.74 -33.24
CA ASN A 868 27.56 2.39 -32.79
C ASN A 868 26.73 1.41 -31.94
N LEU A 869 26.64 1.66 -30.64
CA LEU A 869 25.89 0.81 -29.72
C LEU A 869 24.38 0.84 -29.97
N ASP A 870 23.88 1.92 -30.59
CA ASP A 870 22.47 2.06 -30.98
C ASP A 870 22.15 1.26 -32.26
N TRP A 871 23.14 0.60 -32.88
CA TRP A 871 22.90 -0.30 -34.01
C TRP A 871 22.78 -1.77 -33.59
N ILE A 872 22.81 -2.08 -32.29
CA ILE A 872 22.88 -3.45 -31.76
C ILE A 872 21.76 -3.66 -30.74
N GLN A 873 20.90 -4.66 -30.97
CA GLN A 873 19.90 -5.07 -29.99
C GLN A 873 19.89 -6.59 -29.78
N THR A 874 20.01 -7.02 -28.53
CA THR A 874 19.94 -8.44 -28.17
C THR A 874 18.49 -8.92 -28.26
N ARG A 875 18.24 -9.99 -29.04
CA ARG A 875 16.90 -10.58 -29.24
C ARG A 875 16.75 -11.93 -28.55
N TYR A 876 17.81 -12.72 -28.50
CA TYR A 876 17.81 -14.03 -27.88
C TYR A 876 19.07 -14.28 -27.06
N LEU A 877 18.91 -15.05 -25.99
CA LEU A 877 19.97 -15.56 -25.15
C LEU A 877 19.84 -17.08 -25.06
N PHE A 878 20.92 -17.77 -25.43
CA PHE A 878 21.05 -19.21 -25.45
C PHE A 878 21.93 -19.61 -24.28
N VAL A 879 21.41 -20.43 -23.38
CA VAL A 879 22.07 -20.81 -22.13
C VAL A 879 22.32 -22.30 -22.14
N GLN A 880 23.59 -22.69 -21.97
CA GLN A 880 23.96 -24.09 -21.82
C GLN A 880 23.81 -24.49 -20.36
N CYS A 881 22.74 -25.24 -20.10
CA CYS A 881 22.37 -25.71 -18.77
C CYS A 881 22.89 -27.13 -18.53
N SER A 882 23.07 -27.50 -17.27
CA SER A 882 23.20 -28.91 -16.85
C SER A 882 22.11 -29.20 -15.82
N PRO A 883 20.84 -29.25 -16.28
CA PRO A 883 19.71 -29.36 -15.37
C PRO A 883 19.73 -30.70 -14.63
N VAL A 884 19.28 -30.67 -13.38
CA VAL A 884 19.11 -31.88 -12.55
C VAL A 884 17.86 -32.68 -12.99
N ASP A 885 16.94 -32.05 -13.70
CA ASP A 885 15.70 -32.65 -14.20
C ASP A 885 15.89 -33.28 -15.59
N ASP A 886 15.76 -34.61 -15.68
CA ASP A 886 15.85 -35.38 -16.92
C ASP A 886 14.74 -35.01 -17.94
N ALA A 887 13.56 -34.59 -17.48
CA ALA A 887 12.47 -34.16 -18.38
C ALA A 887 12.77 -32.79 -19.02
N LEU A 888 13.54 -31.94 -18.35
CA LEU A 888 14.06 -30.72 -18.96
C LEU A 888 15.19 -31.05 -19.95
N ARG A 889 16.10 -31.96 -19.59
CA ARG A 889 17.20 -32.42 -20.45
C ARG A 889 16.70 -32.97 -21.79
N GLY A 890 15.71 -33.87 -21.77
CA GLY A 890 15.12 -34.44 -22.99
C GLY A 890 14.52 -33.39 -23.94
N ARG A 891 13.95 -32.30 -23.39
CA ARG A 891 13.42 -31.18 -24.19
C ARG A 891 14.52 -30.35 -24.84
N LEU A 892 15.62 -30.07 -24.15
CA LEU A 892 16.76 -29.33 -24.72
C LEU A 892 17.43 -30.09 -25.90
N GLU A 893 17.32 -31.41 -25.91
CA GLU A 893 17.80 -32.28 -26.98
C GLU A 893 16.82 -32.41 -28.17
N SER A 894 15.58 -31.93 -28.02
CA SER A 894 14.57 -31.85 -29.09
C SER A 894 14.71 -30.55 -29.90
N GLU A 895 14.40 -30.64 -31.19
CA GLU A 895 14.57 -29.55 -32.15
C GLU A 895 13.42 -29.58 -33.16
N SER A 896 12.77 -28.43 -33.33
CA SER A 896 11.62 -28.19 -34.20
C SER A 896 11.86 -26.90 -34.99
N ALA A 897 11.40 -26.87 -36.24
CA ALA A 897 11.48 -25.69 -37.09
C ALA A 897 10.28 -24.76 -36.82
N PRO A 898 10.48 -23.42 -36.76
CA PRO A 898 9.41 -22.49 -36.45
C PRO A 898 8.39 -22.40 -37.60
N LYS A 899 7.10 -22.32 -37.25
CA LYS A 899 5.99 -22.30 -38.23
C LYS A 899 6.00 -21.12 -39.21
N GLN A 900 6.65 -20.02 -38.85
CA GLN A 900 6.86 -18.85 -39.70
C GLN A 900 8.26 -18.29 -39.44
N THR A 901 9.05 -18.14 -40.50
CA THR A 901 10.42 -17.64 -40.44
C THR A 901 10.51 -16.16 -40.80
N HIS A 902 11.38 -15.44 -40.12
CA HIS A 902 11.74 -14.07 -40.43
C HIS A 902 12.56 -14.03 -41.74
N PRO A 903 12.26 -13.14 -42.69
CA PRO A 903 12.99 -13.03 -43.96
C PRO A 903 14.39 -12.42 -43.72
N GLN A 904 15.42 -13.27 -43.75
CA GLN A 904 16.83 -12.88 -43.59
C GLN A 904 17.51 -12.62 -44.94
N ASP A 905 18.54 -11.77 -44.96
CA ASP A 905 19.43 -11.57 -46.11
C ASP A 905 20.17 -12.89 -46.43
N PRO A 906 19.92 -13.55 -47.58
CA PRO A 906 20.50 -14.86 -47.89
C PRO A 906 22.03 -14.88 -47.93
N SER A 907 22.67 -13.73 -48.11
CA SER A 907 24.13 -13.61 -48.13
C SER A 907 24.76 -13.44 -46.73
N ARG A 908 23.93 -13.24 -45.69
CA ARG A 908 24.37 -12.86 -44.33
C ARG A 908 23.68 -13.64 -43.20
N THR A 909 22.90 -14.68 -43.51
CA THR A 909 22.29 -15.58 -42.53
C THR A 909 23.34 -16.23 -41.60
N PRO A 910 23.19 -16.15 -40.26
CA PRO A 910 24.11 -16.78 -39.32
C PRO A 910 24.00 -18.32 -39.31
N THR A 911 25.07 -19.00 -38.89
CA THR A 911 25.11 -20.46 -38.72
C THR A 911 25.06 -20.87 -37.25
N GLY A 912 24.35 -21.96 -36.97
CA GLY A 912 24.18 -22.54 -35.63
C GLY A 912 25.31 -23.52 -35.24
N THR A 913 25.15 -24.20 -34.11
CA THR A 913 26.21 -25.07 -33.53
C THR A 913 26.65 -26.20 -34.45
N SER A 914 25.74 -26.72 -35.27
CA SER A 914 25.98 -27.80 -36.22
C SER A 914 26.36 -27.32 -37.63
N ARG A 915 26.69 -26.02 -37.79
CA ARG A 915 26.89 -25.32 -39.09
C ARG A 915 25.67 -25.29 -40.03
N ASN A 916 24.50 -25.68 -39.55
CA ASN A 916 23.23 -25.47 -40.24
C ASN A 916 22.83 -23.98 -40.19
N HIS A 917 22.00 -23.54 -41.13
CA HIS A 917 21.40 -22.20 -41.07
C HIS A 917 20.45 -22.07 -39.89
N VAL A 918 20.41 -20.87 -39.30
CA VAL A 918 19.57 -20.52 -38.15
C VAL A 918 18.24 -19.95 -38.65
N GLU A 919 17.13 -20.60 -38.32
CA GLU A 919 15.80 -20.09 -38.66
C GLU A 919 15.19 -19.36 -37.46
N ILE A 920 14.94 -18.07 -37.64
CA ILE A 920 14.43 -17.18 -36.60
C ILE A 920 12.92 -17.00 -36.79
N PRO A 921 12.08 -17.17 -35.75
CA PRO A 921 10.65 -16.90 -35.81
C PRO A 921 10.29 -15.46 -36.25
N SER A 922 9.24 -15.33 -37.06
CA SER A 922 8.72 -14.04 -37.55
C SER A 922 8.31 -13.08 -36.42
N LYS A 923 7.64 -13.60 -35.38
CA LYS A 923 7.13 -12.85 -34.21
C LYS A 923 8.20 -12.14 -33.37
N SER A 924 9.47 -12.46 -33.59
CA SER A 924 10.58 -11.98 -32.76
C SER A 924 11.22 -10.69 -33.26
N VAL A 925 10.74 -10.14 -34.39
CA VAL A 925 11.27 -8.93 -35.01
C VAL A 925 10.14 -7.95 -35.30
N LYS A 926 10.14 -6.78 -34.66
CA LYS A 926 9.17 -5.71 -34.93
C LYS A 926 9.42 -5.16 -36.33
N ALA A 927 8.57 -5.54 -37.30
CA ALA A 927 8.78 -5.25 -38.71
C ALA A 927 8.79 -3.74 -39.01
N VAL A 928 9.96 -3.18 -39.32
CA VAL A 928 10.10 -1.80 -39.80
C VAL A 928 9.67 -1.72 -41.28
N GLY A 929 8.35 -1.74 -41.48
CA GLY A 929 7.66 -1.45 -42.73
C GLY A 929 7.74 -2.55 -43.79
N SER A 930 6.68 -3.37 -43.88
CA SER A 930 6.37 -4.27 -44.99
C SER A 930 4.90 -4.12 -45.40
N THR A 931 4.55 -3.01 -46.03
CA THR A 931 3.24 -2.82 -46.69
C THR A 931 3.22 -3.53 -48.04
N GLU A 932 3.03 -4.85 -48.03
CA GLU A 932 2.55 -5.60 -49.20
C GLU A 932 1.27 -6.35 -48.83
N SER A 933 0.15 -5.63 -48.89
CA SER A 933 -1.18 -6.18 -48.73
C SER A 933 -1.48 -7.19 -49.84
N SER A 934 -1.68 -8.46 -49.49
CA SER A 934 -2.18 -9.48 -50.42
C SER A 934 -3.58 -9.13 -50.91
N ALA A 935 -3.68 -8.58 -52.12
CA ALA A 935 -4.93 -8.16 -52.72
C ALA A 935 -5.82 -9.36 -53.12
N LYS A 936 -6.78 -9.74 -52.26
CA LYS A 936 -7.93 -10.56 -52.66
C LYS A 936 -9.15 -9.68 -52.90
N LYS A 937 -9.67 -9.71 -54.13
CA LYS A 937 -10.81 -8.91 -54.59
C LYS A 937 -12.12 -9.35 -53.90
N GLY A 938 -12.74 -8.44 -53.14
CA GLY A 938 -14.15 -8.48 -52.72
C GLY A 938 -14.87 -7.21 -53.17
N LYS A 939 -16.13 -7.30 -53.61
CA LYS A 939 -16.86 -6.17 -54.22
C LYS A 939 -17.34 -5.19 -53.14
N GLY A 940 -17.08 -3.89 -53.34
CA GLY A 940 -17.54 -2.83 -52.43
C GLY A 940 -18.92 -2.26 -52.77
N ILE A 941 -19.45 -1.45 -51.86
CA ILE A 941 -20.57 -0.51 -52.07
C ILE A 941 -20.11 0.88 -51.62
N LYS A 942 -20.57 1.92 -52.32
CA LYS A 942 -20.07 3.31 -52.20
C LYS A 942 -20.99 4.17 -51.33
N SER A 943 -20.41 5.15 -50.62
CA SER A 943 -20.99 6.50 -50.55
C SER A 943 -19.88 7.58 -50.49
N LYS A 944 -20.26 8.79 -50.92
CA LYS A 944 -19.44 10.01 -51.09
C LYS A 944 -19.36 10.78 -49.76
N ALA A 945 -18.58 11.85 -49.53
CA ALA A 945 -17.31 12.43 -50.03
C ALA A 945 -17.36 13.96 -49.76
N GLY A 946 -16.26 14.54 -49.26
CA GLY A 946 -16.11 16.00 -49.02
C GLY A 946 -15.60 16.28 -47.59
N GLY A 947 -14.61 17.15 -47.35
CA GLY A 947 -13.75 17.93 -48.25
C GLY A 947 -12.42 18.27 -47.53
N GLN A 948 -11.37 18.64 -48.28
CA GLN A 948 -10.00 18.73 -47.76
C GLN A 948 -9.68 20.06 -47.05
N SER A 949 -8.81 20.03 -46.04
CA SER A 949 -7.67 20.96 -45.95
C SER A 949 -6.46 20.29 -45.28
N PRO A 950 -5.19 20.68 -45.56
CA PRO A 950 -4.05 19.78 -45.37
C PRO A 950 -2.98 20.37 -44.43
N LEU A 951 -3.07 20.12 -43.11
CA LEU A 951 -2.02 20.53 -42.15
C LEU A 951 -2.04 19.72 -40.83
N LYS A 952 -1.73 18.42 -40.89
CA LYS A 952 -1.33 17.61 -39.72
C LYS A 952 -0.47 16.43 -40.16
N ARG A 953 0.85 16.62 -40.17
CA ARG A 953 1.82 15.57 -40.49
C ARG A 953 2.91 15.51 -39.42
N ARG A 954 2.62 14.88 -38.27
CA ARG A 954 3.62 14.31 -37.33
C ARG A 954 2.98 13.53 -36.16
N LYS A 955 3.70 12.48 -35.75
CA LYS A 955 3.47 11.54 -34.61
C LYS A 955 2.32 10.52 -34.78
N GLY A 956 2.60 9.26 -34.39
CA GLY A 956 1.61 8.15 -34.38
C GLY A 956 2.01 6.83 -35.07
N ASN A 957 3.27 6.38 -35.07
CA ASN A 957 3.65 5.07 -35.66
C ASN A 957 4.57 4.23 -34.76
N GLY A 958 4.02 3.13 -34.21
CA GLY A 958 4.78 1.98 -33.71
C GLY A 958 4.44 1.59 -32.26
N GLY A 959 3.51 0.65 -32.11
CA GLY A 959 3.02 0.18 -30.81
C GLY A 959 1.98 -0.93 -30.96
N PHE A 960 0.72 -0.54 -31.03
CA PHE A 960 -0.48 -1.37 -31.26
C PHE A 960 -0.68 -1.81 -32.74
N ALA A 961 0.38 -2.24 -33.42
CA ALA A 961 0.36 -2.45 -34.88
C ALA A 961 -0.33 -3.75 -35.37
N ASP A 962 -0.64 -4.68 -34.46
CA ASP A 962 -1.48 -5.85 -34.71
C ASP A 962 -2.54 -5.97 -33.59
N PRO A 963 -3.65 -5.21 -33.66
CA PRO A 963 -4.84 -5.52 -32.89
C PRO A 963 -5.32 -6.92 -33.28
N ILE A 964 -5.81 -7.70 -32.32
CA ILE A 964 -6.49 -8.97 -32.65
C ILE A 964 -7.70 -8.63 -33.52
N ASP A 965 -7.80 -9.25 -34.69
CA ASP A 965 -8.97 -9.15 -35.56
C ASP A 965 -10.15 -9.80 -34.81
N VAL A 966 -10.97 -8.98 -34.16
CA VAL A 966 -12.02 -9.47 -33.26
C VAL A 966 -13.20 -9.89 -34.11
N ASP A 967 -13.29 -11.18 -34.40
CA ASP A 967 -14.46 -11.78 -35.03
C ASP A 967 -15.70 -11.46 -34.17
N GLU A 968 -16.59 -10.57 -34.65
CA GLU A 968 -17.79 -10.09 -33.92
C GLU A 968 -18.79 -11.21 -33.57
N THR A 969 -18.48 -12.45 -33.93
CA THR A 969 -19.28 -13.66 -33.72
C THR A 969 -18.85 -14.51 -32.50
N ASP A 970 -17.68 -14.24 -31.88
CA ASP A 970 -17.13 -15.06 -30.77
C ASP A 970 -17.75 -14.79 -29.38
N ASP A 971 -18.70 -13.84 -29.25
CA ASP A 971 -19.52 -13.72 -28.03
C ASP A 971 -20.42 -14.97 -27.80
N SER A 972 -20.49 -15.88 -28.78
CA SER A 972 -21.10 -17.21 -28.67
C SER A 972 -20.45 -18.11 -27.60
N ALA A 973 -19.18 -17.87 -27.26
CA ALA A 973 -18.44 -18.62 -26.25
C ALA A 973 -18.35 -17.89 -24.88
N SER A 974 -19.21 -16.91 -24.62
CA SER A 974 -19.24 -16.18 -23.34
C SER A 974 -20.12 -16.91 -22.30
N ASP A 975 -19.68 -16.95 -21.03
CA ASP A 975 -20.51 -17.46 -19.94
C ASP A 975 -21.88 -16.78 -19.93
N ILE A 976 -22.94 -17.57 -19.93
CA ILE A 976 -24.32 -17.07 -19.87
C ILE A 976 -24.43 -16.24 -18.59
N THR A 977 -24.83 -14.96 -18.73
CA THR A 977 -25.08 -14.10 -17.56
C THR A 977 -26.12 -14.76 -16.66
N ASP A 978 -25.78 -14.95 -15.38
CA ASP A 978 -26.61 -15.64 -14.40
C ASP A 978 -28.05 -15.08 -14.38
N THR A 979 -29.04 -15.94 -14.17
CA THR A 979 -30.45 -15.55 -14.13
C THR A 979 -30.71 -14.44 -13.12
N ASP A 980 -30.02 -14.47 -11.99
CA ASP A 980 -30.22 -13.50 -10.91
C ASP A 980 -29.65 -12.12 -11.29
N ASP A 981 -28.49 -12.07 -11.94
CA ASP A 981 -27.91 -10.84 -12.49
C ASP A 981 -28.75 -10.29 -13.67
N ARG A 982 -29.50 -11.14 -14.38
CA ARG A 982 -30.47 -10.69 -15.40
C ARG A 982 -31.73 -10.14 -14.75
N ASN A 983 -32.30 -10.86 -13.78
CA ASN A 983 -33.52 -10.49 -13.05
C ASN A 983 -33.35 -9.17 -12.28
N MET A 984 -32.16 -8.91 -11.74
CA MET A 984 -31.84 -7.63 -11.08
C MET A 984 -32.08 -6.42 -12.00
N LEU A 985 -31.77 -6.56 -13.29
CA LEU A 985 -31.82 -5.50 -14.31
C LEU A 985 -33.20 -5.35 -14.98
N VAL A 986 -34.22 -6.06 -14.49
CA VAL A 986 -35.61 -5.93 -14.95
C VAL A 986 -36.34 -4.91 -14.09
N ASP A 987 -37.11 -4.02 -14.72
CA ASP A 987 -37.91 -3.01 -14.04
C ASP A 987 -39.10 -3.63 -13.28
N GLU A 988 -39.40 -3.09 -12.09
CA GLU A 988 -40.59 -3.48 -11.32
C GLU A 988 -41.86 -2.97 -12.02
N PRO A 989 -42.82 -3.84 -12.37
CA PRO A 989 -44.03 -3.44 -13.07
C PRO A 989 -44.85 -2.46 -12.25
N GLU A 990 -45.48 -1.51 -12.94
CA GLU A 990 -46.37 -0.52 -12.32
C GLU A 990 -47.71 -1.17 -11.98
N SER A 991 -48.06 -1.20 -10.70
CA SER A 991 -49.40 -1.57 -10.22
C SER A 991 -50.14 -0.32 -9.72
N GLU A 992 -51.37 -0.16 -10.22
CA GLU A 992 -52.35 0.88 -9.91
C GLU A 992 -52.65 1.06 -8.39
N PRO A 993 -53.21 2.21 -7.97
CA PRO A 993 -53.24 2.61 -6.56
C PRO A 993 -54.30 1.92 -5.71
N ASP A 994 -53.97 1.68 -4.43
CA ASP A 994 -54.85 1.05 -3.44
C ASP A 994 -56.14 1.84 -3.19
N SER A 995 -57.28 1.23 -3.50
CA SER A 995 -58.59 1.68 -3.03
C SER A 995 -58.97 1.05 -1.69
N VAL A 996 -59.52 1.88 -0.80
CA VAL A 996 -59.87 1.53 0.58
C VAL A 996 -61.10 0.63 0.62
N GLU A 997 -61.05 -0.49 1.34
CA GLU A 997 -62.21 -0.97 2.11
C GLU A 997 -61.80 -1.96 3.23
N ALA A 998 -62.69 -2.13 4.22
CA ALA A 998 -62.34 -2.66 5.55
C ALA A 998 -63.19 -3.86 6.00
N ASN A 999 -62.67 -4.54 7.04
CA ASN A 999 -63.35 -5.41 8.02
C ASN A 999 -63.48 -6.93 7.76
N ALA A 1000 -63.36 -7.63 8.91
CA ALA A 1000 -63.99 -8.91 9.28
C ALA A 1000 -63.22 -10.25 9.08
N VAL A 1001 -62.37 -10.56 10.07
CA VAL A 1001 -62.48 -11.75 10.96
C VAL A 1001 -62.72 -13.13 10.31
N ALA A 1002 -61.69 -14.00 10.30
CA ALA A 1002 -61.61 -15.22 11.14
C ALA A 1002 -60.63 -16.32 10.62
N SER A 1003 -59.56 -16.61 11.40
CA SER A 1003 -58.84 -17.91 11.44
C SER A 1003 -58.12 -18.39 10.15
N ASN A 1004 -57.04 -19.18 10.18
CA ASN A 1004 -56.42 -19.91 11.29
C ASN A 1004 -54.92 -20.20 11.04
N THR A 1005 -54.15 -20.34 12.13
CA THR A 1005 -52.85 -21.05 12.21
C THR A 1005 -51.72 -20.79 11.20
N LYS A 1006 -50.70 -20.02 11.63
CA LYS A 1006 -49.41 -20.57 12.10
C LYS A 1006 -48.59 -19.49 12.84
N SER A 1007 -47.73 -19.94 13.76
CA SER A 1007 -47.06 -19.13 14.79
C SER A 1007 -45.86 -18.33 14.29
N PRO A 1008 -45.48 -17.22 14.98
CA PRO A 1008 -44.34 -16.39 14.60
C PRO A 1008 -43.01 -16.98 15.08
N VAL A 1009 -41.95 -16.76 14.30
CA VAL A 1009 -40.57 -16.78 14.79
C VAL A 1009 -40.17 -15.33 15.06
N SER A 1010 -39.74 -15.04 16.28
CA SER A 1010 -39.48 -13.68 16.77
C SER A 1010 -38.24 -13.04 16.15
N GLY A 1011 -38.33 -11.76 15.79
CA GLY A 1011 -37.22 -10.97 15.25
C GLY A 1011 -36.11 -10.67 16.26
N ILE A 1012 -34.93 -10.37 15.74
CA ILE A 1012 -33.76 -9.91 16.51
C ILE A 1012 -33.68 -8.39 16.31
N GLY A 1013 -34.00 -7.62 17.36
CA GLY A 1013 -33.99 -6.14 17.27
C GLY A 1013 -34.37 -5.42 18.56
N ASP A 1014 -34.37 -6.11 19.71
CA ASP A 1014 -34.78 -5.53 20.99
C ASP A 1014 -33.65 -5.71 22.03
N THR A 1015 -33.43 -4.69 22.85
CA THR A 1015 -32.39 -4.69 23.89
C THR A 1015 -33.01 -4.67 25.28
N ASP A 1016 -32.55 -5.56 26.16
CA ASP A 1016 -33.06 -5.72 27.53
C ASP A 1016 -32.46 -4.71 28.52
N PHE A 1017 -31.48 -3.92 28.06
CA PHE A 1017 -30.90 -2.80 28.81
C PHE A 1017 -31.86 -1.61 28.92
N GLN A 1018 -31.92 -1.01 30.12
CA GLN A 1018 -32.72 0.17 30.41
C GLN A 1018 -31.80 1.23 31.06
N PRO A 1019 -31.59 2.38 30.40
CA PRO A 1019 -30.85 3.51 30.96
C PRO A 1019 -31.31 3.92 32.37
N GLY A 1020 -30.37 4.37 33.21
CA GLY A 1020 -30.67 4.90 34.54
C GLY A 1020 -31.10 3.87 35.60
N THR A 1021 -30.91 2.57 35.34
CA THR A 1021 -31.22 1.50 36.30
C THR A 1021 -30.05 1.12 37.24
N LEU A 1022 -28.88 1.73 37.05
CA LEU A 1022 -27.67 1.49 37.85
C LEU A 1022 -27.63 2.38 39.11
N ASP A 1023 -27.47 1.77 40.29
CA ASP A 1023 -27.21 2.50 41.54
C ASP A 1023 -25.71 2.76 41.72
N TYR A 1024 -25.29 3.98 41.33
CA TYR A 1024 -23.93 4.48 41.45
C TYR A 1024 -23.38 4.47 42.88
N GLY A 1025 -24.23 4.63 43.90
CA GLY A 1025 -23.82 4.65 45.31
C GLY A 1025 -23.29 3.30 45.82
N THR A 1026 -23.55 2.21 45.09
CA THR A 1026 -23.07 0.86 45.42
C THR A 1026 -21.72 0.49 44.80
N LEU A 1027 -21.15 1.35 43.95
CA LEU A 1027 -19.94 1.03 43.19
C LEU A 1027 -18.67 1.36 44.01
N PRO A 1028 -17.67 0.46 44.07
CA PRO A 1028 -16.37 0.77 44.67
C PRO A 1028 -15.55 1.65 43.71
N LEU A 1029 -15.87 2.94 43.65
CA LEU A 1029 -15.22 3.93 42.79
C LEU A 1029 -13.83 4.34 43.29
N MET A 1030 -12.98 4.82 42.38
CA MET A 1030 -11.72 5.47 42.76
C MET A 1030 -11.97 6.86 43.39
N PRO A 1031 -11.11 7.36 44.29
CA PRO A 1031 -11.26 8.70 44.87
C PRO A 1031 -11.11 9.77 43.79
N VAL A 1032 -11.99 10.79 43.77
CA VAL A 1032 -12.05 11.81 42.71
C VAL A 1032 -10.70 12.51 42.47
N PRO A 1033 -10.34 12.85 41.21
CA PRO A 1033 -9.16 13.65 40.90
C PRO A 1033 -9.20 15.06 41.53
N GLU A 1034 -8.13 15.43 42.25
CA GLU A 1034 -7.93 16.78 42.82
C GLU A 1034 -7.21 17.75 41.86
N TYR A 1035 -6.84 17.31 40.66
CA TYR A 1035 -6.17 18.12 39.63
C TYR A 1035 -7.13 18.58 38.54
N ALA A 1036 -6.90 19.78 38.00
CA ALA A 1036 -7.56 20.29 36.81
C ALA A 1036 -6.57 21.10 35.97
N VAL A 1037 -6.54 20.84 34.65
CA VAL A 1037 -5.71 21.56 33.67
C VAL A 1037 -6.64 22.07 32.56
N SER A 1038 -6.64 23.37 32.30
CA SER A 1038 -7.65 24.03 31.46
C SER A 1038 -7.79 23.40 30.05
N GLY A 1039 -6.67 23.14 29.36
CA GLY A 1039 -6.67 22.49 28.04
C GLY A 1039 -7.27 21.08 28.06
N THR A 1040 -6.89 20.28 29.06
CA THR A 1040 -7.39 18.91 29.26
C THR A 1040 -8.88 18.88 29.59
N THR A 1041 -9.34 19.76 30.49
CA THR A 1041 -10.76 19.90 30.82
C THR A 1041 -11.56 20.31 29.59
N LYS A 1042 -11.08 21.26 28.79
CA LYS A 1042 -11.72 21.66 27.51
C LYS A 1042 -11.83 20.49 26.53
N ARG A 1043 -10.75 19.69 26.36
CA ARG A 1043 -10.78 18.50 25.48
C ARG A 1043 -11.76 17.45 25.98
N LEU A 1044 -11.77 17.14 27.27
CA LEU A 1044 -12.68 16.14 27.86
C LEU A 1044 -14.15 16.56 27.74
N LEU A 1045 -14.48 17.85 27.94
CA LEU A 1045 -15.83 18.37 27.72
C LEU A 1045 -16.26 18.25 26.26
N LYS A 1046 -15.35 18.50 25.29
CA LYS A 1046 -15.63 18.33 23.85
C LYS A 1046 -15.90 16.86 23.49
N GLU A 1047 -15.12 15.91 24.02
CA GLU A 1047 -15.36 14.47 23.84
C GLU A 1047 -16.71 14.05 24.47
N LEU A 1048 -17.03 14.53 25.67
CA LEU A 1048 -18.28 14.20 26.37
C LEU A 1048 -19.53 14.74 25.64
N GLN A 1049 -19.45 15.97 25.10
CA GLN A 1049 -20.50 16.55 24.26
C GLN A 1049 -20.70 15.77 22.96
N HIS A 1050 -19.61 15.33 22.31
CA HIS A 1050 -19.67 14.47 21.13
C HIS A 1050 -20.35 13.13 21.45
N LEU A 1051 -19.93 12.44 22.52
CA LEU A 1051 -20.56 11.20 22.96
C LEU A 1051 -22.04 11.38 23.30
N GLN A 1052 -22.41 12.46 23.99
CA GLN A 1052 -23.82 12.75 24.30
C GLN A 1052 -24.66 12.99 23.03
N LYS A 1053 -24.08 13.63 22.00
CA LYS A 1053 -24.73 13.80 20.69
C LYS A 1053 -24.95 12.44 20.00
N VAL A 1054 -23.91 11.60 19.93
CA VAL A 1054 -23.98 10.25 19.35
C VAL A 1054 -25.00 9.38 20.09
N GLN A 1055 -25.00 9.41 21.42
CA GLN A 1055 -25.94 8.65 22.26
C GLN A 1055 -27.40 9.09 22.09
N ARG A 1056 -27.66 10.35 21.69
CA ARG A 1056 -28.99 10.86 21.37
C ARG A 1056 -29.43 10.58 19.93
N SER A 1057 -28.50 10.44 18.99
CA SER A 1057 -28.80 10.20 17.56
C SER A 1057 -28.89 8.72 17.16
N SER A 1058 -28.38 7.81 17.99
CA SER A 1058 -28.20 6.39 17.64
C SER A 1058 -29.11 5.46 18.45
N ILE A 1059 -29.47 4.31 17.87
CA ILE A 1059 -30.27 3.28 18.55
C ILE A 1059 -29.41 2.57 19.61
N LEU A 1060 -29.91 2.46 20.85
CA LEU A 1060 -29.19 1.85 21.98
C LEU A 1060 -28.71 0.42 21.71
N ALA A 1061 -29.46 -0.37 20.94
CA ALA A 1061 -29.08 -1.74 20.57
C ALA A 1061 -27.74 -1.80 19.81
N ASP A 1062 -27.55 -0.87 18.87
CA ASP A 1062 -26.37 -0.80 18.01
C ASP A 1062 -25.20 -0.15 18.75
N LEU A 1063 -25.47 0.98 19.44
CA LEU A 1063 -24.49 1.72 20.24
C LEU A 1063 -23.82 0.82 21.29
N GLY A 1064 -24.65 0.17 22.12
CA GLY A 1064 -24.24 -0.80 23.15
C GLY A 1064 -23.19 -0.31 24.16
N TRP A 1065 -23.05 1.00 24.30
CA TRP A 1065 -22.48 1.66 25.47
C TRP A 1065 -23.41 2.80 25.88
N TYR A 1066 -23.45 3.11 27.18
CA TYR A 1066 -24.27 4.18 27.73
C TYR A 1066 -23.50 4.95 28.81
N ILE A 1067 -23.62 6.28 28.79
CA ILE A 1067 -23.05 7.22 29.76
C ILE A 1067 -24.17 8.12 30.29
N ASP A 1068 -24.27 8.18 31.61
CA ASP A 1068 -25.18 9.07 32.33
C ASP A 1068 -24.45 10.38 32.65
N VAL A 1069 -24.55 11.34 31.74
CA VAL A 1069 -23.83 12.63 31.82
C VAL A 1069 -24.25 13.43 33.06
N ASP A 1070 -25.50 13.29 33.50
CA ASP A 1070 -26.07 14.02 34.64
C ASP A 1070 -25.56 13.49 36.00
N LYS A 1071 -24.76 12.40 35.99
CA LYS A 1071 -24.11 11.78 37.15
C LYS A 1071 -22.59 11.95 37.19
N ILE A 1072 -22.00 12.68 36.23
CA ILE A 1072 -20.56 12.94 36.21
C ILE A 1072 -20.25 14.15 37.10
N GLU A 1073 -19.88 13.89 38.36
CA GLU A 1073 -19.43 14.94 39.30
C GLU A 1073 -18.04 15.51 38.94
N ASN A 1074 -17.18 14.72 38.28
CA ASN A 1074 -15.83 15.13 37.91
C ASN A 1074 -15.51 14.70 36.47
N VAL A 1075 -15.19 15.66 35.61
CA VAL A 1075 -14.91 15.47 34.17
C VAL A 1075 -13.72 14.53 33.91
N TYR A 1076 -12.85 14.28 34.90
CA TYR A 1076 -11.71 13.36 34.79
C TYR A 1076 -12.04 11.90 35.22
N GLN A 1077 -13.29 11.59 35.57
CA GLN A 1077 -13.73 10.25 36.00
C GLN A 1077 -15.12 9.93 35.42
N TRP A 1078 -15.20 8.99 34.48
CA TRP A 1078 -16.44 8.62 33.80
C TRP A 1078 -16.87 7.20 34.16
N LEU A 1079 -18.18 6.99 34.22
CA LEU A 1079 -18.80 5.67 34.40
C LEU A 1079 -19.55 5.31 33.12
N VAL A 1080 -19.29 4.12 32.61
CA VAL A 1080 -19.82 3.66 31.32
C VAL A 1080 -20.41 2.27 31.45
N GLU A 1081 -21.64 2.08 30.98
CA GLU A 1081 -22.30 0.79 30.94
C GLU A 1081 -22.19 0.20 29.52
N LEU A 1082 -21.47 -0.92 29.36
CA LEU A 1082 -21.48 -1.68 28.11
C LEU A 1082 -22.62 -2.70 28.08
N HIS A 1083 -23.39 -2.74 27.01
CA HIS A 1083 -24.59 -3.57 26.88
C HIS A 1083 -24.79 -4.11 25.44
N SER A 1084 -25.94 -4.74 25.19
CA SER A 1084 -26.34 -5.24 23.87
C SER A 1084 -25.32 -6.21 23.22
N PHE A 1085 -24.60 -7.02 24.01
CA PHE A 1085 -23.65 -8.01 23.49
C PHE A 1085 -24.31 -9.06 22.58
N GLN A 1086 -25.61 -9.30 22.77
CA GLN A 1086 -26.42 -10.18 21.92
C GLN A 1086 -26.56 -9.69 20.47
N CYS A 1087 -26.42 -8.39 20.22
CA CYS A 1087 -26.46 -7.80 18.88
C CYS A 1087 -25.15 -8.04 18.10
N LEU A 1088 -24.02 -8.22 18.81
CA LEU A 1088 -22.74 -8.56 18.19
C LEU A 1088 -22.71 -10.04 17.76
N ASN A 1089 -23.06 -10.94 18.67
CA ASN A 1089 -23.23 -12.37 18.35
C ASN A 1089 -24.07 -13.06 19.45
N PRO A 1090 -25.28 -13.57 19.13
CA PRO A 1090 -26.15 -14.25 20.10
C PRO A 1090 -25.57 -15.51 20.74
N LYS A 1091 -24.53 -16.12 20.15
CA LYS A 1091 -23.91 -17.38 20.62
C LYS A 1091 -22.77 -17.17 21.62
N LEU A 1092 -22.43 -15.94 22.00
CA LEU A 1092 -21.32 -15.66 22.90
C LEU A 1092 -21.59 -16.19 24.32
N PRO A 1093 -20.60 -16.83 24.99
CA PRO A 1093 -20.77 -17.31 26.36
C PRO A 1093 -21.22 -16.22 27.34
N ILE A 1094 -20.71 -15.00 27.18
CA ILE A 1094 -21.07 -13.85 28.02
C ILE A 1094 -22.56 -13.51 27.95
N VAL A 1095 -23.20 -13.62 26.78
CA VAL A 1095 -24.63 -13.33 26.59
C VAL A 1095 -25.49 -14.33 27.36
N THR A 1096 -25.15 -15.62 27.28
CA THR A 1096 -25.84 -16.68 28.06
C THR A 1096 -25.60 -16.51 29.56
N GLN A 1097 -24.37 -16.19 29.98
CA GLN A 1097 -24.02 -16.04 31.40
C GLN A 1097 -24.63 -14.76 32.03
N MET A 1098 -24.69 -13.65 31.30
CA MET A 1098 -25.35 -12.40 31.74
C MET A 1098 -26.84 -12.62 31.95
N LYS A 1099 -27.52 -13.28 30.99
CA LYS A 1099 -28.93 -13.67 31.12
C LYS A 1099 -29.17 -14.59 32.32
N ASN A 1100 -28.31 -15.59 32.54
CA ASN A 1100 -28.42 -16.50 33.68
C ASN A 1100 -28.21 -15.83 35.05
N LYS A 1101 -27.47 -14.72 35.12
CA LYS A 1101 -27.29 -13.90 36.35
C LYS A 1101 -28.21 -12.66 36.39
N SER A 1102 -29.16 -12.52 35.45
CA SER A 1102 -30.05 -11.35 35.32
C SER A 1102 -29.32 -10.00 35.21
N MET A 1103 -28.13 -9.98 34.60
CA MET A 1103 -27.31 -8.77 34.43
C MET A 1103 -27.48 -8.20 33.03
N LYS A 1104 -27.72 -6.89 32.93
CA LYS A 1104 -28.03 -6.19 31.67
C LYS A 1104 -26.84 -5.46 31.04
N SER A 1105 -25.85 -5.11 31.86
CA SER A 1105 -24.68 -4.32 31.48
C SER A 1105 -23.40 -4.79 32.17
N ILE A 1106 -22.26 -4.34 31.67
CA ILE A 1106 -20.94 -4.37 32.32
C ILE A 1106 -20.59 -2.93 32.67
N VAL A 1107 -20.28 -2.66 33.94
CA VAL A 1107 -19.95 -1.32 34.42
C VAL A 1107 -18.44 -1.11 34.35
N LEU A 1108 -18.01 -0.09 33.63
CA LEU A 1108 -16.63 0.38 33.54
C LEU A 1108 -16.46 1.69 34.30
N GLU A 1109 -15.27 1.88 34.88
CA GLU A 1109 -14.78 3.18 35.32
C GLU A 1109 -13.58 3.58 34.45
N ILE A 1110 -13.61 4.81 33.93
CA ILE A 1110 -12.57 5.42 33.11
C ILE A 1110 -12.02 6.62 33.86
N ARG A 1111 -10.69 6.74 33.94
CA ARG A 1111 -10.01 7.86 34.60
C ARG A 1111 -8.97 8.50 33.69
N PHE A 1112 -8.95 9.82 33.71
CA PHE A 1112 -8.04 10.64 32.91
C PHE A 1112 -6.95 11.27 33.78
N ASN A 1113 -5.72 11.27 33.25
CA ASN A 1113 -4.60 11.99 33.86
C ASN A 1113 -4.65 13.48 33.46
N LYS A 1114 -3.94 14.33 34.22
CA LYS A 1114 -3.82 15.78 33.97
C LYS A 1114 -3.25 16.12 32.58
N ASP A 1115 -2.49 15.19 32.00
CA ASP A 1115 -1.78 15.35 30.72
C ASP A 1115 -2.58 14.76 29.52
N PHE A 1116 -3.85 14.36 29.71
CA PHE A 1116 -4.73 13.96 28.61
C PHE A 1116 -4.96 15.16 27.65
N PRO A 1117 -4.97 14.99 26.31
CA PRO A 1117 -5.00 13.73 25.56
C PRO A 1117 -3.63 13.11 25.25
N TYR A 1118 -2.51 13.64 25.74
CA TYR A 1118 -1.17 13.09 25.45
C TYR A 1118 -0.90 11.77 26.17
N THR A 1119 -1.49 11.56 27.36
CA THR A 1119 -1.49 10.27 28.07
C THR A 1119 -2.83 9.54 27.93
N PRO A 1120 -2.84 8.20 27.88
CA PRO A 1120 -4.07 7.40 27.77
C PRO A 1120 -5.01 7.51 28.98
N PRO A 1121 -6.30 7.24 28.80
CA PRO A 1121 -7.21 6.94 29.89
C PRO A 1121 -6.88 5.57 30.53
N TYR A 1122 -7.07 5.47 31.84
CA TYR A 1122 -7.07 4.20 32.55
C TYR A 1122 -8.49 3.65 32.62
N VAL A 1123 -8.72 2.44 32.08
CA VAL A 1123 -10.03 1.78 32.05
C VAL A 1123 -10.01 0.51 32.90
N ARG A 1124 -11.00 0.35 33.78
CA ARG A 1124 -11.23 -0.88 34.53
C ARG A 1124 -12.70 -1.29 34.53
N VAL A 1125 -12.94 -2.59 34.61
CA VAL A 1125 -14.23 -3.18 34.94
C VAL A 1125 -14.47 -3.04 36.44
N VAL A 1126 -15.64 -2.54 36.82
CA VAL A 1126 -16.11 -2.49 38.22
C VAL A 1126 -16.90 -3.75 38.55
N ARG A 1127 -17.90 -4.07 37.72
CA ARG A 1127 -18.71 -5.30 37.82
C ARG A 1127 -19.23 -5.71 36.43
N PRO A 1128 -19.47 -7.01 36.16
CA PRO A 1128 -19.21 -8.18 37.01
C PRO A 1128 -17.73 -8.64 37.02
N ARG A 1129 -17.40 -9.63 37.86
CA ARG A 1129 -16.09 -10.32 37.82
C ARG A 1129 -16.00 -11.34 36.68
N PHE A 1130 -14.84 -11.39 36.05
CA PHE A 1130 -14.50 -12.27 34.92
C PHE A 1130 -13.48 -13.34 35.31
N LEU A 1131 -13.54 -14.48 34.64
CA LEU A 1131 -12.53 -15.53 34.75
C LEU A 1131 -11.20 -15.03 34.17
N THR A 1132 -10.10 -15.33 34.86
CA THR A 1132 -8.75 -14.99 34.38
C THR A 1132 -8.37 -15.82 33.15
N PHE A 1133 -7.36 -15.36 32.40
CA PHE A 1133 -6.83 -16.09 31.24
C PHE A 1133 -6.38 -17.51 31.59
N ALA A 1134 -5.71 -17.70 32.74
CA ALA A 1134 -5.31 -19.00 33.25
C ALA A 1134 -6.49 -19.95 33.59
N GLN A 1135 -7.70 -19.41 33.75
CA GLN A 1135 -8.94 -20.15 34.00
C GLN A 1135 -9.80 -20.28 32.71
N GLY A 1136 -9.26 -19.92 31.55
CA GLY A 1136 -9.94 -20.02 30.26
C GLY A 1136 -10.99 -18.95 29.98
N GLY A 1137 -10.96 -17.82 30.69
CA GLY A 1137 -11.63 -16.58 30.28
C GLY A 1137 -10.72 -15.71 29.40
N GLY A 1138 -11.29 -14.70 28.75
CA GLY A 1138 -10.53 -13.67 28.03
C GLY A 1138 -11.14 -12.28 28.20
N GLY A 1139 -11.17 -11.50 27.13
CA GLY A 1139 -11.69 -10.14 27.13
C GLY A 1139 -10.67 -9.05 27.45
N HIS A 1140 -9.37 -9.38 27.48
CA HIS A 1140 -8.28 -8.51 27.93
C HIS A 1140 -8.41 -7.98 29.38
N ILE A 1141 -9.26 -8.59 30.20
CA ILE A 1141 -9.44 -8.24 31.61
C ILE A 1141 -8.42 -9.01 32.45
N VAL A 1142 -7.53 -8.31 33.15
CA VAL A 1142 -6.51 -8.95 34.01
C VAL A 1142 -7.02 -9.24 35.42
N MET A 1143 -6.28 -10.06 36.16
CA MET A 1143 -6.54 -10.33 37.57
C MET A 1143 -6.51 -9.01 38.37
N GLY A 1144 -7.70 -8.54 38.72
CA GLY A 1144 -7.96 -7.24 39.36
C GLY A 1144 -9.02 -6.38 38.64
N GLY A 1145 -9.39 -6.69 37.40
CA GLY A 1145 -10.46 -5.99 36.67
C GLY A 1145 -9.99 -4.87 35.74
N ALA A 1146 -8.70 -4.51 35.73
CA ALA A 1146 -8.17 -3.57 34.74
C ALA A 1146 -8.19 -4.15 33.32
N MET A 1147 -8.32 -3.27 32.32
CA MET A 1147 -8.17 -3.63 30.91
C MET A 1147 -6.68 -3.60 30.51
N CYS A 1148 -6.23 -4.70 29.88
CA CYS A 1148 -4.87 -4.90 29.38
C CYS A 1148 -4.87 -4.89 27.85
N MET A 1149 -4.98 -3.68 27.30
CA MET A 1149 -4.97 -3.41 25.86
C MET A 1149 -3.88 -2.39 25.56
N GLU A 1150 -3.10 -2.58 24.49
CA GLU A 1150 -2.00 -1.68 24.13
C GLU A 1150 -2.46 -0.25 23.81
N LEU A 1151 -3.68 -0.09 23.28
CA LEU A 1151 -4.36 1.21 23.14
C LEU A 1151 -4.36 2.02 24.44
N LEU A 1152 -4.44 1.37 25.60
CA LEU A 1152 -4.55 1.98 26.93
C LEU A 1152 -3.20 2.09 27.64
N THR A 1153 -2.09 2.10 26.88
CA THR A 1153 -0.72 2.30 27.37
C THR A 1153 0.00 3.37 26.58
N ASN A 1154 1.10 3.92 27.12
CA ASN A 1154 1.90 4.92 26.44
C ASN A 1154 2.54 4.43 25.12
N THR A 1155 2.54 3.12 24.83
CA THR A 1155 3.11 2.56 23.59
C THR A 1155 2.10 2.47 22.45
N GLY A 1156 0.81 2.31 22.74
CA GLY A 1156 -0.25 2.22 21.72
C GLY A 1156 -1.27 3.37 21.69
N TRP A 1157 -1.25 4.27 22.69
CA TRP A 1157 -2.15 5.40 22.74
C TRP A 1157 -1.86 6.47 21.68
N SER A 1158 -2.90 7.11 21.16
CA SER A 1158 -2.82 8.30 20.31
C SER A 1158 -3.78 9.38 20.81
N SER A 1159 -3.31 10.61 20.91
CA SER A 1159 -4.12 11.79 21.31
C SER A 1159 -5.21 12.15 20.29
N VAL A 1160 -5.15 11.56 19.10
CA VAL A 1160 -6.14 11.69 18.01
C VAL A 1160 -7.29 10.70 18.17
N SER A 1161 -7.14 9.64 18.99
CA SER A 1161 -8.21 8.67 19.23
C SER A 1161 -9.40 9.30 19.97
N SER A 1162 -10.59 9.24 19.37
CA SER A 1162 -11.84 9.65 20.02
C SER A 1162 -12.27 8.63 21.06
N MET A 1163 -12.92 9.09 22.13
CA MET A 1163 -13.35 8.18 23.19
C MET A 1163 -14.46 7.20 22.74
N GLU A 1164 -15.21 7.56 21.70
CA GLU A 1164 -16.18 6.68 21.04
C GLU A 1164 -15.51 5.43 20.46
N SER A 1165 -14.37 5.61 19.78
CA SER A 1165 -13.59 4.51 19.23
C SER A 1165 -13.01 3.63 20.33
N VAL A 1166 -12.53 4.23 21.43
CA VAL A 1166 -12.02 3.51 22.61
C VAL A 1166 -13.12 2.63 23.22
N LEU A 1167 -14.32 3.16 23.43
CA LEU A 1167 -15.45 2.41 24.01
C LEU A 1167 -15.90 1.25 23.10
N MET A 1168 -15.98 1.48 21.79
CA MET A 1168 -16.29 0.42 20.84
C MET A 1168 -15.21 -0.68 20.85
N GLN A 1169 -13.93 -0.31 20.84
CA GLN A 1169 -12.82 -1.26 20.89
C GLN A 1169 -12.80 -2.07 22.20
N VAL A 1170 -13.08 -1.45 23.34
CA VAL A 1170 -13.22 -2.18 24.63
C VAL A 1170 -14.40 -3.15 24.60
N ARG A 1171 -15.56 -2.75 24.04
CA ARG A 1171 -16.73 -3.64 23.86
C ARG A 1171 -16.41 -4.83 22.96
N LEU A 1172 -15.73 -4.59 21.84
CA LEU A 1172 -15.30 -5.64 20.91
C LEU A 1172 -14.24 -6.56 21.53
N ALA A 1173 -13.28 -6.03 22.30
CA ALA A 1173 -12.28 -6.82 23.00
C ALA A 1173 -12.91 -7.80 24.00
N ILE A 1174 -13.93 -7.36 24.75
CA ILE A 1174 -14.70 -8.21 25.67
C ILE A 1174 -15.51 -9.27 24.90
N ALA A 1175 -16.11 -8.91 23.77
CA ALA A 1175 -17.02 -9.77 23.01
C ALA A 1175 -16.31 -10.82 22.13
N LEU A 1176 -15.22 -10.45 21.47
CA LEU A 1176 -14.64 -11.17 20.32
C LEU A 1176 -13.20 -11.67 20.55
N SER A 1177 -12.63 -11.54 21.75
CA SER A 1177 -11.33 -12.15 22.04
C SER A 1177 -11.37 -13.68 21.92
N GLU A 1178 -10.23 -14.32 21.67
CA GLU A 1178 -10.08 -15.77 21.78
C GLU A 1178 -9.10 -16.12 22.92
N PRO A 1179 -9.54 -16.82 24.00
CA PRO A 1179 -10.93 -17.18 24.30
C PRO A 1179 -11.81 -15.94 24.61
N PRO A 1180 -13.15 -16.02 24.46
CA PRO A 1180 -14.03 -14.89 24.75
C PRO A 1180 -14.11 -14.62 26.26
N ALA A 1181 -14.49 -13.39 26.62
CA ALA A 1181 -14.74 -13.04 28.02
C ALA A 1181 -15.82 -13.96 28.62
N LYS A 1182 -15.56 -14.49 29.81
CA LYS A 1182 -16.47 -15.36 30.56
C LYS A 1182 -16.61 -14.84 31.97
N LEU A 1183 -17.84 -14.79 32.45
CA LEU A 1183 -18.14 -14.40 33.82
C LEU A 1183 -17.62 -15.44 34.79
N ASP A 1184 -17.01 -14.99 35.89
CA ASP A 1184 -16.80 -15.88 37.02
C ASP A 1184 -18.16 -16.11 37.70
N VAL A 1185 -18.67 -17.32 37.53
CA VAL A 1185 -19.96 -17.72 38.09
C VAL A 1185 -19.85 -17.86 39.62
N LYS A 1186 -18.68 -18.23 40.15
CA LYS A 1186 -18.41 -18.53 41.56
C LYS A 1186 -17.97 -17.30 42.37
N ALA A 1187 -17.42 -16.28 41.73
CA ALA A 1187 -17.09 -15.03 42.41
C ALA A 1187 -18.34 -14.23 42.79
N HIS A 1188 -18.30 -13.67 44.00
CA HIS A 1188 -19.30 -12.75 44.54
C HIS A 1188 -18.63 -11.42 44.89
N GLY A 1189 -19.24 -10.30 44.52
CA GLY A 1189 -18.72 -8.94 44.74
C GLY A 1189 -17.94 -8.36 43.56
N ASP A 1190 -17.72 -7.05 43.62
CA ASP A 1190 -17.12 -6.21 42.58
C ASP A 1190 -15.58 -6.26 42.58
N TYR A 1191 -14.94 -5.67 41.57
CA TYR A 1191 -13.49 -5.45 41.53
C TYR A 1191 -13.06 -4.25 42.38
N GLY A 1192 -12.03 -4.44 43.21
CA GLY A 1192 -11.44 -3.37 44.02
C GLY A 1192 -10.54 -2.44 43.20
N THR A 1193 -10.49 -1.16 43.59
CA THR A 1193 -9.68 -0.11 42.93
C THR A 1193 -8.19 -0.43 42.93
N GLY A 1194 -7.63 -0.78 44.10
CA GLY A 1194 -6.22 -1.18 44.23
C GLY A 1194 -5.90 -2.51 43.54
N GLU A 1195 -6.83 -3.48 43.56
CA GLU A 1195 -6.69 -4.77 42.87
C GLU A 1195 -6.50 -4.57 41.36
N ALA A 1196 -7.30 -3.67 40.76
CA ALA A 1196 -7.21 -3.28 39.36
C ALA A 1196 -5.89 -2.55 39.05
N ALA A 1197 -5.50 -1.59 39.89
CA ALA A 1197 -4.30 -0.79 39.68
C ALA A 1197 -3.02 -1.64 39.72
N ASP A 1198 -2.90 -2.54 40.72
CA ASP A 1198 -1.82 -3.52 40.79
C ASP A 1198 -1.87 -4.49 39.59
N GLY A 1199 -3.07 -4.86 39.14
CA GLY A 1199 -3.30 -5.69 37.95
C GLY A 1199 -2.72 -5.06 36.68
N TYR A 1200 -3.00 -3.78 36.43
CA TYR A 1200 -2.48 -3.03 35.29
C TYR A 1200 -0.95 -2.88 35.34
N VAL A 1201 -0.38 -2.59 36.51
CA VAL A 1201 1.09 -2.47 36.68
C VAL A 1201 1.78 -3.82 36.42
N ARG A 1202 1.23 -4.94 36.92
CA ARG A 1202 1.73 -6.29 36.61
C ARG A 1202 1.59 -6.63 35.13
N ALA A 1203 0.51 -6.22 34.49
CA ALA A 1203 0.29 -6.45 33.06
C ALA A 1203 1.32 -5.71 32.21
N CYS A 1204 1.55 -4.42 32.48
CA CYS A 1204 2.57 -3.63 31.82
C CYS A 1204 3.97 -4.25 32.00
N ALA A 1205 4.32 -4.66 33.22
CA ALA A 1205 5.60 -5.33 33.48
C ALA A 1205 5.75 -6.67 32.74
N THR A 1206 4.67 -7.46 32.63
CA THR A 1206 4.66 -8.74 31.89
C THR A 1206 4.80 -8.54 30.38
N HIS A 1207 4.17 -7.51 29.81
CA HIS A 1207 4.18 -7.22 28.37
C HIS A 1207 5.30 -6.27 27.93
N GLY A 1208 6.14 -5.78 28.86
CA GLY A 1208 7.21 -4.82 28.56
C GLY A 1208 6.72 -3.39 28.26
N TRP A 1209 5.46 -3.08 28.55
CA TRP A 1209 4.88 -1.76 28.34
C TRP A 1209 5.28 -0.78 29.45
N THR A 1210 5.40 0.50 29.09
CA THR A 1210 5.66 1.57 30.05
C THR A 1210 4.37 2.02 30.72
N VAL A 1211 4.34 1.93 32.06
CA VAL A 1211 3.27 2.52 32.87
C VAL A 1211 3.32 4.05 32.71
N PRO A 1212 2.19 4.74 32.41
CA PRO A 1212 2.20 6.18 32.15
C PRO A 1212 2.76 7.01 33.32
N PRO A 1213 3.46 8.14 33.05
CA PRO A 1213 3.86 9.07 34.10
C PRO A 1213 2.60 9.59 34.81
N GLY A 1214 2.66 9.74 36.14
CA GLY A 1214 1.49 10.10 36.95
C GLY A 1214 0.49 8.96 37.19
N PHE A 1215 0.64 7.76 36.58
CA PHE A 1215 -0.33 6.67 36.76
C PHE A 1215 -0.58 6.30 38.23
N LYS A 1216 0.43 6.34 39.10
CA LYS A 1216 0.25 6.04 40.53
C LYS A 1216 -0.61 7.10 41.24
N GLU A 1217 -0.44 8.37 40.91
CA GLU A 1217 -1.26 9.48 41.42
C GLU A 1217 -2.71 9.34 40.92
N MET A 1218 -2.88 8.96 39.65
CA MET A 1218 -4.18 8.71 39.04
C MET A 1218 -4.89 7.47 39.65
N ALA A 1219 -4.20 6.34 39.83
CA ALA A 1219 -4.84 5.08 40.21
C ALA A 1219 -5.04 4.91 41.74
N TYR A 1220 -4.18 5.50 42.57
CA TYR A 1220 -4.25 5.37 44.04
C TYR A 1220 -4.63 6.68 44.76
N GLY A 1221 -4.68 7.81 44.05
CA GLY A 1221 -4.84 9.15 44.62
C GLY A 1221 -3.56 9.66 45.30
N MET A 1222 -3.48 10.97 45.56
CA MET A 1222 -2.44 11.53 46.41
C MET A 1222 -2.63 11.05 47.85
N ARG A 1223 -1.84 10.06 48.29
CA ARG A 1223 -1.56 9.91 49.71
C ARG A 1223 -0.74 11.13 50.14
N ARG A 1224 -1.33 12.01 50.95
CA ARG A 1224 -0.54 12.92 51.79
C ARG A 1224 0.51 12.07 52.52
N ASN A 1225 1.79 12.32 52.27
CA ASN A 1225 2.84 11.82 53.15
C ASN A 1225 2.51 12.33 54.57
N ARG A 1226 2.14 11.40 55.45
CA ARG A 1226 2.41 11.60 56.87
C ARG A 1226 3.87 11.21 57.03
N ASP A 1227 4.72 12.19 57.29
CA ASP A 1227 6.12 11.97 57.61
C ASP A 1227 6.24 10.98 58.77
N TYR A 1228 6.97 9.88 58.56
CA TYR A 1228 7.75 9.11 59.53
C TYR A 1228 8.68 8.15 58.81
#